data_AF-A0A934ZPF2-F1
#
_entry.id   AF-A0A934ZPF2-F1
#
_cell.length_a   1.000
_cell.length_b   1.000
_cell.length_c   1.000
_cell.angle_alpha   90.00
_cell.angle_beta   90.00
_cell.angle_gamma   90.00
#
_symmetry.space_group_name_H-M   'P 1'
#
loop_
_entity.id
_entity.type
_entity.pdbx_description
1 polymer ?
#
loop_
_entity_poly.entity_id
_entity_poly.type
_entity_poly.pdbx_seq_one_letter_code
_entity_poly.pdbx_strand_id
1 'polypeptide(L)'
;MMRSGSAGLRGAMLVLTLAACSDTTRSTEDGGRVDARVRPMQDPRQWIECVPGQERCYQNIHQRCAASGELTQVIEDECLPRGLVCDDRLWCVACRPGELRCTENSLGVEQCRADGSGYDPLRDCNTTRGEACRRGQCVVLCTDDSVLHTNIGCEYYGVDLDNIVETGGRSAASQQYAIVVSNPDPVLTVRIEVSRNTAPQGMPPVIERIETRVIPPRDLEVLELPAREVDCSSVAGLNDGTGTCLSSRAYRVTSNYPVIAYQFNPLSNVGVFSNDASLLVPTNSLGGNYRFLGYPQQWSRTTNPDTNGGEEIRAFMTIVGTRANTRVRVTPTADIIPGGPFRERHPAGTPFDVVLGPFDVLNLETGAFLADFTGSLIAPDGPVAVFSGTECTDVPFWRTTAERQPACDHIEEQLFPANTAGQNYVASRTPTRTRAVNLAGASVAEVNEPEWFRVLNVSSRIVHVVTTLPEDISMPAGPKVEFDLEEGGYQDIRALADFQIRSDAPVSVAQLQGSQSTTGIPFTLPGGDPALIIVPPVEQWRTEYVFLTPNKYSFDFVQIVARPDVRVFLDETDVSDFSDCTRSRSDGCVETRTNQCPPPVYVTYRCQLSFPRIDNTRMPPEITAGRQGDGVHVVRSVTPSDRPAEGVMVLVSGFDRFVSYAYAGGTNLVPVR
;
A
#
# COMPACT_ATOMS: atom_id res chain seq x y z
N MET A 1 -14.98 -65.70 33.40
CA MET A 1 -13.68 -66.11 33.99
C MET A 1 -12.72 -64.95 33.79
N MET A 2 -12.59 -64.06 34.81
CA MET A 2 -11.37 -63.87 35.63
C MET A 2 -10.16 -63.45 34.78
N ARG A 3 -9.54 -62.25 34.88
CA ARG A 3 -9.29 -61.26 35.97
C ARG A 3 -9.02 -59.89 35.31
N SER A 4 -9.74 -58.81 35.66
CA SER A 4 -9.48 -57.76 36.69
C SER A 4 -8.32 -56.80 36.37
N GLY A 5 -8.45 -55.47 36.44
CA GLY A 5 -9.49 -54.63 37.00
C GLY A 5 -9.30 -53.16 36.58
N SER A 6 -10.36 -52.39 36.77
CA SER A 6 -10.80 -51.24 35.99
C SER A 6 -11.04 -49.99 36.84
N ALA A 7 -11.02 -48.82 36.17
CA ALA A 7 -11.76 -47.57 36.46
C ALA A 7 -11.36 -46.80 37.75
N GLY A 8 -11.41 -45.47 37.84
CA GLY A 8 -12.09 -44.41 37.09
C GLY A 8 -12.97 -43.56 38.04
N LEU A 9 -13.03 -42.24 37.77
CA LEU A 9 -13.86 -41.16 38.39
C LEU A 9 -13.33 -40.53 39.71
N ARG A 10 -13.20 -39.20 39.90
CA ARG A 10 -13.92 -37.92 39.60
C ARG A 10 -14.77 -37.38 40.78
N GLY A 11 -14.46 -36.13 41.17
CA GLY A 11 -15.33 -35.11 41.80
C GLY A 11 -15.48 -35.19 43.33
N ALA A 12 -15.82 -34.15 44.09
CA ALA A 12 -15.85 -32.68 43.97
C ALA A 12 -16.26 -32.13 45.37
N MET A 13 -15.92 -30.85 45.65
CA MET A 13 -16.63 -29.89 46.56
C MET A 13 -16.55 -29.93 48.11
N LEU A 14 -15.93 -28.86 48.65
CA LEU A 14 -16.50 -27.74 49.45
C LEU A 14 -16.67 -27.77 51.01
N VAL A 15 -16.03 -26.74 51.62
CA VAL A 15 -16.33 -25.84 52.80
C VAL A 15 -16.04 -26.21 54.27
N LEU A 16 -15.49 -25.17 54.95
CA LEU A 16 -15.61 -24.65 56.34
C LEU A 16 -14.33 -24.86 57.18
N THR A 17 -13.78 -23.97 58.03
CA THR A 17 -13.82 -22.51 58.35
C THR A 17 -12.87 -22.30 59.56
N LEU A 18 -12.29 -21.11 59.73
CA LEU A 18 -11.97 -20.42 61.01
C LEU A 18 -10.74 -20.82 61.89
N ALA A 19 -9.82 -19.85 61.95
CA ALA A 19 -9.42 -19.07 63.15
C ALA A 19 -8.18 -19.45 64.00
N ALA A 20 -7.40 -18.37 64.23
CA ALA A 20 -6.75 -17.93 65.48
C ALA A 20 -5.34 -18.45 65.88
N CYS A 21 -4.42 -17.46 65.88
CA CYS A 21 -3.53 -17.00 66.96
C CYS A 21 -2.58 -17.95 67.73
N SER A 22 -1.41 -17.36 68.00
CA SER A 22 -0.48 -17.61 69.12
C SER A 22 0.37 -18.90 69.01
N ASP A 23 1.59 -19.00 69.49
CA ASP A 23 2.41 -18.08 70.28
C ASP A 23 3.88 -18.51 70.17
N THR A 24 4.77 -17.55 70.37
CA THR A 24 6.11 -17.61 71.02
C THR A 24 6.76 -18.99 71.25
N THR A 25 8.05 -19.21 70.95
CA THR A 25 9.13 -18.77 71.86
C THR A 25 10.55 -19.02 71.27
N ARG A 26 11.35 -17.94 71.26
CA ARG A 26 12.68 -17.78 71.90
C ARG A 26 13.94 -18.50 71.37
N SER A 27 14.89 -17.72 70.85
CA SER A 27 16.32 -17.58 71.28
C SER A 27 17.06 -16.70 70.23
N THR A 28 17.60 -15.50 70.54
CA THR A 28 18.94 -15.19 71.13
C THR A 28 20.05 -16.03 70.51
N GLU A 29 21.11 -15.54 69.87
CA GLU A 29 21.78 -14.24 69.79
C GLU A 29 22.76 -14.26 68.58
N ASP A 30 23.35 -13.10 68.29
CA ASP A 30 24.59 -12.85 67.55
C ASP A 30 24.58 -12.67 66.01
N GLY A 31 24.84 -11.40 65.64
CA GLY A 31 26.19 -11.09 65.18
C GLY A 31 26.45 -10.95 63.70
N GLY A 32 25.95 -9.87 63.10
CA GLY A 32 26.72 -9.04 62.17
C GLY A 32 27.11 -9.60 60.79
N ARG A 33 26.39 -9.14 59.76
CA ARG A 33 27.02 -8.58 58.54
C ARG A 33 26.03 -7.62 57.89
N VAL A 34 26.28 -6.32 58.08
CA VAL A 34 25.61 -5.27 57.31
C VAL A 34 26.27 -5.27 55.94
N ASP A 35 25.66 -5.98 54.99
CA ASP A 35 26.02 -5.85 53.59
C ASP A 35 25.40 -4.57 53.03
N ALA A 36 26.12 -3.96 52.09
CA ALA A 36 25.93 -2.60 51.64
C ALA A 36 24.51 -2.33 51.13
N ARG A 37 23.97 -1.21 51.60
CA ARG A 37 22.67 -0.62 51.27
C ARG A 37 22.41 -0.66 49.76
N VAL A 38 21.53 -1.56 49.31
CA VAL A 38 20.62 -1.23 48.21
C VAL A 38 19.71 -0.15 48.79
N ARG A 39 19.96 1.12 48.45
CA ARG A 39 18.98 2.17 48.74
C ARG A 39 17.69 1.76 48.01
N PRO A 40 16.54 1.63 48.69
CA PRO A 40 15.29 1.46 47.97
C PRO A 40 15.19 2.62 46.97
N MET A 41 14.90 2.32 45.70
CA MET A 41 14.49 3.34 44.74
C MET A 41 13.32 4.08 45.38
N GLN A 42 13.56 5.28 45.91
CA GLN A 42 12.51 6.14 46.42
C GLN A 42 11.56 6.40 45.25
N ASP A 43 10.27 6.11 45.46
CA ASP A 43 9.24 6.49 44.50
C ASP A 43 9.36 8.01 44.26
N PRO A 44 9.65 8.47 43.03
CA PRO A 44 9.82 9.89 42.75
C PRO A 44 8.57 10.72 43.10
N ARG A 45 7.39 10.08 43.17
CA ARG A 45 6.14 10.68 43.64
C ARG A 45 6.16 11.00 45.14
N GLN A 46 6.85 10.20 45.95
CA GLN A 46 6.92 10.39 47.40
C GLN A 46 7.82 11.59 47.77
N TRP A 47 7.20 12.66 48.29
CA TRP A 47 7.92 13.84 48.78
C TRP A 47 8.21 13.74 50.28
N ILE A 48 9.20 12.91 50.64
CA ILE A 48 9.47 12.53 52.03
C ILE A 48 10.09 13.67 52.86
N GLU A 49 10.95 14.49 52.26
CA GLU A 49 11.65 15.60 52.92
C GLU A 49 11.12 16.96 52.42
N CYS A 50 9.83 17.21 52.59
CA CYS A 50 9.24 18.50 52.23
C CYS A 50 9.25 19.47 53.42
N VAL A 51 9.52 20.74 53.17
CA VAL A 51 9.39 21.80 54.20
C VAL A 51 7.98 22.41 54.10
N PRO A 52 7.24 22.58 55.21
CA PRO A 52 5.92 23.21 55.17
C PRO A 52 5.92 24.53 54.38
N GLY A 53 4.98 24.68 53.45
CA GLY A 53 4.90 25.81 52.52
C GLY A 53 5.63 25.61 51.20
N GLN A 54 6.41 24.53 51.03
CA GLN A 54 6.92 24.15 49.71
C GLN A 54 5.81 23.54 48.87
N GLU A 55 5.85 23.86 47.58
CA GLU A 55 4.94 23.36 46.56
C GLU A 55 5.75 22.90 45.34
N ARG A 56 5.29 21.84 44.66
CA ARG A 56 5.90 21.35 43.43
C ARG A 56 4.86 20.67 42.54
N CYS A 57 5.15 20.62 41.24
CA CYS A 57 4.45 19.71 40.35
C CYS A 57 5.22 18.39 40.24
N TYR A 58 4.50 17.29 40.37
CA TYR A 58 4.97 15.96 39.99
C TYR A 58 4.02 15.41 38.93
N GLN A 59 4.48 15.41 37.66
CA GLN A 59 3.63 15.14 36.50
C GLN A 59 2.41 16.09 36.45
N ASN A 60 1.19 15.58 36.62
CA ASN A 60 -0.06 16.38 36.66
C ASN A 60 -0.65 16.48 38.07
N ILE A 61 0.20 16.36 39.09
CA ILE A 61 -0.19 16.43 40.51
C ILE A 61 0.51 17.64 41.13
N HIS A 62 -0.27 18.58 41.64
CA HIS A 62 0.22 19.65 42.49
C HIS A 62 0.38 19.10 43.90
N GLN A 63 1.62 19.06 44.38
CA GLN A 63 1.93 18.63 45.73
C GLN A 63 2.22 19.86 46.59
N ARG A 64 1.54 19.98 47.74
CA ARG A 64 1.79 21.01 48.74
C ARG A 64 2.19 20.38 50.07
N CYS A 65 3.31 20.81 50.61
CA CYS A 65 3.76 20.40 51.92
C CYS A 65 3.05 21.22 53.01
N ALA A 66 2.32 20.55 53.90
CA ALA A 66 1.63 21.17 55.04
C ALA A 66 2.19 20.63 56.36
N ALA A 67 2.19 21.47 57.40
CA ALA A 67 2.48 21.01 58.75
C ALA A 67 1.29 20.19 59.29
N SER A 68 1.57 19.06 59.92
CA SER A 68 0.60 18.17 60.55
C SER A 68 1.13 17.75 61.92
N GLY A 69 0.94 18.61 62.93
CA GLY A 69 1.54 18.45 64.25
C GLY A 69 3.06 18.66 64.23
N GLU A 70 3.81 17.72 64.80
CA GLU A 70 5.28 17.68 64.74
C GLU A 70 5.84 17.12 63.42
N LEU A 71 4.97 16.69 62.50
CA LEU A 71 5.32 16.06 61.22
C LEU A 71 4.90 16.94 60.03
N THR A 72 5.37 16.56 58.85
CA THR A 72 4.98 17.14 57.56
C THR A 72 4.10 16.18 56.78
N GLN A 73 3.04 16.69 56.15
CA GLN A 73 2.15 15.93 55.29
C GLN A 73 2.16 16.54 53.88
N VAL A 74 2.22 15.68 52.86
CA VAL A 74 2.05 16.09 51.46
C VAL A 74 0.57 16.02 51.12
N ILE A 75 0.01 17.15 50.71
CA ILE A 75 -1.34 17.25 50.15
C ILE A 75 -1.19 17.17 48.64
N GLU A 76 -1.86 16.22 48.01
CA GLU A 76 -1.88 16.06 46.54
C GLU A 76 -3.18 16.62 45.97
N ASP A 77 -3.08 17.47 44.96
CA ASP A 77 -4.19 17.92 44.12
C ASP A 77 -3.96 17.45 42.68
N GLU A 78 -4.79 16.53 42.21
CA GLU A 78 -4.68 15.97 40.86
C GLU A 78 -5.32 16.93 39.85
N CYS A 79 -4.51 17.46 38.93
CA CYS A 79 -4.98 18.39 37.90
C CYS A 79 -5.70 17.66 36.76
N LEU A 80 -5.21 16.46 36.38
CA LEU A 80 -5.68 15.73 35.20
C LEU A 80 -7.18 15.34 35.22
N PRO A 81 -7.78 14.89 36.35
CA PRO A 81 -9.21 14.58 36.39
C PRO A 81 -10.14 15.77 36.12
N ARG A 82 -9.62 17.01 36.25
CA ARG A 82 -10.33 18.26 35.93
C ARG A 82 -10.00 18.79 34.53
N GLY A 83 -9.21 18.08 33.74
CA GLY A 83 -8.70 18.55 32.45
C GLY A 83 -7.66 19.66 32.57
N LEU A 84 -7.01 19.79 33.73
CA LEU A 84 -5.97 20.78 33.99
C LEU A 84 -4.57 20.14 33.93
N VAL A 85 -3.56 20.95 33.69
CA VAL A 85 -2.14 20.57 33.74
C VAL A 85 -1.47 21.24 34.93
N CYS A 86 -0.46 20.57 35.50
CA CYS A 86 0.32 21.15 36.58
C CYS A 86 1.44 22.04 36.00
N ASP A 87 1.45 23.31 36.37
CA ASP A 87 2.51 24.28 36.12
C ASP A 87 3.28 24.59 37.40
N ASP A 88 4.61 24.72 37.30
CA ASP A 88 5.50 24.90 38.46
C ASP A 88 5.31 26.23 39.21
N ARG A 89 4.50 27.16 38.68
CA ARG A 89 4.23 28.46 39.30
C ARG A 89 2.75 28.69 39.57
N LEU A 90 1.89 28.24 38.67
CA LEU A 90 0.45 28.49 38.72
C LEU A 90 -0.36 27.27 39.18
N TRP A 91 0.30 26.12 39.38
CA TRP A 91 -0.28 24.87 39.83
C TRP A 91 -1.30 24.31 38.84
N CYS A 92 -2.51 23.95 39.25
CA CYS A 92 -3.48 23.40 38.31
C CYS A 92 -4.11 24.51 37.44
N VAL A 93 -3.64 24.59 36.20
CA VAL A 93 -4.06 25.54 35.16
C VAL A 93 -4.60 24.83 33.93
N ALA A 94 -5.33 25.53 33.06
CA ALA A 94 -5.90 24.93 31.85
C ALA A 94 -4.81 24.55 30.83
N CYS A 95 -3.72 25.29 30.80
CA CYS A 95 -2.58 25.07 29.92
C CYS A 95 -1.31 25.68 30.53
N ARG A 96 -0.13 25.25 30.07
CA ARG A 96 1.13 25.83 30.56
C ARG A 96 1.33 27.21 29.93
N PRO A 97 1.58 28.28 30.70
CA PRO A 97 1.80 29.62 30.15
C PRO A 97 2.80 29.65 29.00
N GLY A 98 2.41 30.26 27.88
CA GLY A 98 3.24 30.37 26.67
C GLY A 98 3.27 29.12 25.78
N GLU A 99 2.66 28.01 26.18
CA GLU A 99 2.50 26.81 25.36
C GLU A 99 1.78 27.15 24.05
N LEU A 100 2.26 26.60 22.94
CA LEU A 100 1.68 26.78 21.61
C LEU A 100 0.92 25.52 21.20
N ARG A 101 -0.27 25.71 20.62
CA ARG A 101 -1.04 24.64 20.00
C ARG A 101 -1.66 25.08 18.69
N CYS A 102 -2.19 24.13 17.94
CA CYS A 102 -3.01 24.41 16.77
C CYS A 102 -4.47 24.61 17.17
N THR A 103 -5.16 25.47 16.42
CA THR A 103 -6.62 25.52 16.43
C THR A 103 -7.21 24.17 15.98
N GLU A 104 -8.47 23.90 16.33
CA GLU A 104 -9.14 22.64 15.96
C GLU A 104 -9.18 22.41 14.44
N ASN A 105 -9.35 23.47 13.66
CA ASN A 105 -9.33 23.42 12.19
C ASN A 105 -7.91 23.39 11.58
N SER A 106 -6.86 23.38 12.40
CA SER A 106 -5.45 23.42 11.97
C SER A 106 -5.08 24.61 11.07
N LEU A 107 -5.86 25.70 11.06
CA LEU A 107 -5.59 26.89 10.26
C LEU A 107 -4.98 28.07 11.05
N GLY A 108 -4.76 27.90 12.35
CA GLY A 108 -4.14 28.91 13.20
C GLY A 108 -3.34 28.30 14.35
N VAL A 109 -2.50 29.15 14.96
CA VAL A 109 -1.74 28.86 16.17
C VAL A 109 -2.36 29.65 17.32
N GLU A 110 -2.55 28.99 18.46
CA GLU A 110 -2.97 29.62 19.70
C GLU A 110 -1.85 29.54 20.74
N GLN A 111 -1.79 30.51 21.64
CA GLN A 111 -0.85 30.56 22.74
C GLN A 111 -1.57 30.59 24.08
N CYS A 112 -1.11 29.78 25.04
CA CYS A 112 -1.62 29.80 26.39
C CYS A 112 -1.28 31.13 27.09
N ARG A 113 -2.28 31.75 27.72
CA ARG A 113 -2.14 33.00 28.46
C ARG A 113 -1.12 32.88 29.60
N ALA A 114 -0.56 34.03 29.99
CA ALA A 114 0.41 34.12 31.09
C ALA A 114 -0.14 33.64 32.44
N ASP A 115 -1.47 33.67 32.62
CA ASP A 115 -2.17 33.21 33.83
C ASP A 115 -2.66 31.75 33.74
N GLY A 116 -2.35 31.04 32.65
CA GLY A 116 -2.74 29.64 32.44
C GLY A 116 -4.25 29.42 32.31
N SER A 117 -5.06 30.48 32.17
CA SER A 117 -6.53 30.38 32.16
C SER A 117 -7.11 29.83 30.86
N GLY A 118 -6.32 29.77 29.78
CA GLY A 118 -6.74 29.29 28.48
C GLY A 118 -5.84 29.77 27.35
N TYR A 119 -6.23 29.46 26.12
CA TYR A 119 -5.51 29.81 24.90
C TYR A 119 -6.14 31.05 24.23
N ASP A 120 -5.29 31.93 23.70
CA ASP A 120 -5.68 33.04 22.83
C ASP A 120 -5.10 32.83 21.42
N PRO A 121 -5.78 33.29 20.35
CA PRO A 121 -5.23 33.27 19.01
C PRO A 121 -3.91 34.04 18.94
N LEU A 122 -2.87 33.41 18.38
CA LEU A 122 -1.56 34.01 18.19
C LEU A 122 -1.36 34.47 16.73
N ARG A 123 -1.66 33.59 15.76
CA ARG A 123 -1.56 33.89 14.33
C ARG A 123 -2.35 32.89 13.49
N ASP A 124 -2.84 33.33 12.34
CA ASP A 124 -3.40 32.46 11.30
C ASP A 124 -2.30 31.99 10.34
N CYS A 125 -2.43 30.75 9.85
CA CYS A 125 -1.54 30.20 8.85
C CYS A 125 -1.91 30.69 7.45
N ASN A 126 -0.91 30.94 6.60
CA ASN A 126 -1.16 31.42 5.25
C ASN A 126 -1.59 30.30 4.29
N THR A 127 -2.89 30.10 4.17
CA THR A 127 -3.48 29.05 3.31
C THR A 127 -3.18 29.23 1.82
N THR A 128 -2.91 30.46 1.35
CA THR A 128 -2.50 30.72 -0.05
C THR A 128 -1.11 30.18 -0.37
N ARG A 129 -0.29 29.94 0.67
CA ARG A 129 1.03 29.29 0.57
C ARG A 129 0.99 27.80 0.89
N GLY A 130 -0.20 27.23 1.12
CA GLY A 130 -0.34 25.86 1.59
C GLY A 130 0.13 25.67 3.04
N GLU A 131 0.10 26.74 3.86
CA GLU A 131 0.42 26.62 5.29
C GLU A 131 -0.77 26.05 6.06
N ALA A 132 -0.47 25.17 7.01
CA ALA A 132 -1.38 24.72 8.06
C ALA A 132 -0.61 24.53 9.37
N CYS A 133 -1.31 24.57 10.49
CA CYS A 133 -0.70 24.37 11.78
C CYS A 133 -0.41 22.89 12.03
N ARG A 134 0.84 22.59 12.39
CA ARG A 134 1.29 21.31 12.94
C ARG A 134 2.11 21.58 14.19
N ARG A 135 1.79 20.90 15.29
CA ARG A 135 2.53 20.99 16.57
C ARG A 135 2.78 22.45 17.02
N GLY A 136 1.77 23.32 16.89
CA GLY A 136 1.84 24.73 17.29
C GLY A 136 2.59 25.65 16.33
N GLN A 137 2.88 25.20 15.10
CA GLN A 137 3.61 25.98 14.10
C GLN A 137 2.92 25.93 12.73
N CYS A 138 2.87 27.07 12.03
CA CYS A 138 2.43 27.09 10.64
C CYS A 138 3.56 26.56 9.74
N VAL A 139 3.29 25.48 9.03
CA VAL A 139 4.23 24.79 8.13
C VAL A 139 3.60 24.66 6.75
N VAL A 140 4.41 24.80 5.68
CA VAL A 140 3.96 24.54 4.32
C VAL A 140 3.94 23.02 4.11
N LEU A 141 2.75 22.42 4.11
CA LEU A 141 2.61 20.97 4.17
C LEU A 141 3.19 20.26 2.93
N CYS A 142 3.10 20.86 1.75
CA CYS A 142 3.59 20.27 0.50
C CYS A 142 5.12 20.20 0.38
N THR A 143 5.84 20.86 1.28
CA THR A 143 7.31 20.85 1.33
C THR A 143 7.82 20.42 2.70
N ASP A 144 6.93 19.90 3.55
CA ASP A 144 7.28 19.40 4.88
C ASP A 144 7.94 18.02 4.77
N ASP A 145 8.81 17.69 5.72
CA ASP A 145 9.47 16.39 5.73
C ASP A 145 8.48 15.22 5.82
N SER A 146 7.26 15.44 6.32
CA SER A 146 6.19 14.43 6.36
C SER A 146 5.65 14.00 5.00
N VAL A 147 5.93 14.77 3.94
CA VAL A 147 5.55 14.41 2.56
C VAL A 147 6.76 14.03 1.70
N LEU A 148 7.98 14.14 2.23
CA LEU A 148 9.17 13.63 1.54
C LEU A 148 9.24 12.13 1.73
N HIS A 149 9.56 11.39 0.65
CA HIS A 149 9.64 9.94 0.69
C HIS A 149 8.35 9.36 1.25
N THR A 150 7.30 9.41 0.43
CA THR A 150 5.98 8.84 0.70
C THR A 150 5.14 8.92 -0.57
N ASN A 151 4.10 8.08 -0.69
CA ASN A 151 3.08 8.22 -1.73
C ASN A 151 2.09 9.39 -1.50
N ILE A 152 2.27 10.16 -0.43
CA ILE A 152 1.49 11.37 -0.10
C ILE A 152 2.26 12.62 -0.55
N GLY A 153 1.66 13.45 -1.39
CA GLY A 153 2.31 14.66 -1.91
C GLY A 153 1.32 15.63 -2.53
N CYS A 154 1.83 16.64 -3.22
CA CYS A 154 0.99 17.71 -3.78
C CYS A 154 1.11 17.89 -5.29
N GLU A 155 1.90 17.08 -5.97
CA GLU A 155 2.02 17.08 -7.42
C GLU A 155 2.23 15.66 -7.93
N TYR A 156 1.41 15.26 -8.90
CA TYR A 156 1.42 13.94 -9.53
C TYR A 156 1.31 14.10 -11.05
N TYR A 157 1.89 13.14 -11.77
CA TYR A 157 1.71 13.00 -13.21
C TYR A 157 1.04 11.67 -13.51
N GLY A 158 -0.06 11.72 -14.25
CA GLY A 158 -0.79 10.54 -14.74
C GLY A 158 -0.75 10.50 -16.27
N VAL A 159 -0.83 9.30 -16.81
CA VAL A 159 -0.82 9.04 -18.25
C VAL A 159 -1.88 8.01 -18.61
N ASP A 160 -2.59 8.28 -19.70
CA ASP A 160 -3.53 7.35 -20.33
C ASP A 160 -2.69 6.34 -21.13
N LEU A 161 -2.39 5.19 -20.52
CA LEU A 161 -1.47 4.20 -21.09
C LEU A 161 -2.14 3.46 -22.25
N ASP A 162 -1.33 2.91 -23.15
CA ASP A 162 -1.83 2.20 -24.31
C ASP A 162 -2.59 0.93 -23.90
N ASN A 163 -3.83 0.80 -24.36
CA ASN A 163 -4.74 -0.27 -23.98
C ASN A 163 -5.36 -0.88 -25.24
N ILE A 164 -5.83 -2.12 -25.16
CA ILE A 164 -6.29 -2.85 -26.33
C ILE A 164 -7.46 -2.16 -27.07
N VAL A 165 -7.26 -2.00 -28.38
CA VAL A 165 -8.30 -1.51 -29.30
C VAL A 165 -9.06 -2.68 -29.93
N GLU A 166 -10.33 -2.83 -29.54
CA GLU A 166 -11.20 -3.90 -30.05
C GLU A 166 -12.28 -3.40 -31.01
N THR A 167 -12.50 -4.14 -32.10
CA THR A 167 -13.60 -3.88 -33.03
C THR A 167 -14.93 -4.39 -32.47
N GLY A 168 -15.87 -3.48 -32.17
CA GLY A 168 -17.22 -3.85 -31.71
C GLY A 168 -17.89 -2.90 -30.71
N GLY A 169 -17.30 -1.73 -30.45
CA GLY A 169 -17.84 -0.75 -29.50
C GLY A 169 -17.56 -1.08 -28.02
N ARG A 170 -16.59 -1.95 -27.75
CA ARG A 170 -16.15 -2.38 -26.41
C ARG A 170 -14.65 -2.19 -26.19
N SER A 171 -14.02 -1.41 -27.07
CA SER A 171 -12.60 -1.05 -27.01
C SER A 171 -12.29 -0.43 -25.66
N ALA A 172 -11.30 -0.97 -24.94
CA ALA A 172 -10.87 -0.46 -23.63
C ALA A 172 -10.20 0.92 -23.79
N ALA A 173 -9.36 1.08 -24.82
CA ALA A 173 -8.80 2.35 -25.27
C ALA A 173 -9.81 3.50 -25.50
N SER A 174 -11.08 3.19 -25.79
CA SER A 174 -12.11 4.22 -25.98
C SER A 174 -12.88 4.57 -24.70
N GLN A 175 -12.53 3.97 -23.57
CA GLN A 175 -13.24 4.12 -22.32
C GLN A 175 -12.65 5.25 -21.47
N GLN A 176 -13.32 5.53 -20.35
CA GLN A 176 -13.00 6.65 -19.50
C GLN A 176 -11.75 6.37 -18.64
N TYR A 177 -10.60 6.94 -19.05
CA TYR A 177 -9.43 7.10 -18.18
C TYR A 177 -9.76 8.06 -17.03
N ALA A 178 -9.27 7.74 -15.83
CA ALA A 178 -9.50 8.60 -14.67
C ALA A 178 -8.30 8.64 -13.73
N ILE A 179 -8.18 9.77 -13.02
CA ILE A 179 -7.32 9.88 -11.85
C ILE A 179 -8.22 10.06 -10.63
N VAL A 180 -8.03 9.24 -9.61
CA VAL A 180 -8.72 9.38 -8.33
C VAL A 180 -7.77 9.98 -7.32
N VAL A 181 -8.23 11.01 -6.60
CA VAL A 181 -7.43 11.74 -5.63
C VAL A 181 -8.09 11.69 -4.27
N SER A 182 -7.36 11.24 -3.25
CA SER A 182 -7.84 11.09 -1.88
C SER A 182 -7.17 12.09 -0.95
N ASN A 183 -7.94 12.67 -0.03
CA ASN A 183 -7.45 13.55 1.03
C ASN A 183 -7.23 12.75 2.32
N PRO A 184 -5.98 12.43 2.69
CA PRO A 184 -5.69 11.69 3.91
C PRO A 184 -5.80 12.55 5.19
N ASP A 185 -5.95 13.87 5.07
CA ASP A 185 -5.99 14.76 6.23
C ASP A 185 -7.30 14.59 7.01
N PRO A 186 -7.26 14.48 8.35
CA PRO A 186 -8.46 14.35 9.18
C PRO A 186 -9.23 15.66 9.42
N VAL A 187 -8.66 16.82 9.06
CA VAL A 187 -9.21 18.14 9.42
C VAL A 187 -9.28 19.09 8.23
N LEU A 188 -8.26 19.12 7.37
CA LEU A 188 -8.14 20.08 6.29
C LEU A 188 -8.91 19.64 5.05
N THR A 189 -9.63 20.58 4.44
CA THR A 189 -10.18 20.43 3.10
C THR A 189 -9.10 20.77 2.06
N VAL A 190 -8.92 19.90 1.08
CA VAL A 190 -7.97 20.09 -0.02
C VAL A 190 -8.67 20.70 -1.24
N ARG A 191 -7.97 21.53 -2.00
CA ARG A 191 -8.31 21.92 -3.37
C ARG A 191 -7.28 21.37 -4.33
N ILE A 192 -7.75 20.74 -5.40
CA ILE A 192 -6.91 20.21 -6.47
C ILE A 192 -7.18 20.90 -7.81
N GLU A 193 -6.16 20.92 -8.66
CA GLU A 193 -6.19 21.40 -10.04
C GLU A 193 -5.56 20.36 -10.96
N VAL A 194 -6.27 19.99 -12.03
CA VAL A 194 -5.76 19.15 -13.12
C VAL A 194 -5.43 20.02 -14.32
N SER A 195 -4.25 19.80 -14.89
CA SER A 195 -3.75 20.53 -16.04
C SER A 195 -3.12 19.59 -17.09
N ARG A 196 -3.07 20.05 -18.33
CA ARG A 196 -2.36 19.36 -19.44
C ARG A 196 -1.54 20.36 -20.26
N ASN A 197 -0.58 19.87 -21.02
CA ASN A 197 0.10 20.65 -22.04
C ASN A 197 -0.61 20.52 -23.39
N THR A 198 -0.86 21.66 -24.04
CA THR A 198 -1.43 21.72 -25.41
C THR A 198 -0.41 22.14 -26.46
N ALA A 199 0.80 22.54 -26.05
CA ALA A 199 1.88 22.81 -26.97
C ALA A 199 2.38 21.52 -27.64
N PRO A 200 2.82 21.58 -28.91
CA PRO A 200 3.56 20.49 -29.52
C PRO A 200 4.78 20.10 -28.68
N GLN A 201 5.18 18.83 -28.74
CA GLN A 201 6.37 18.33 -28.08
C GLN A 201 7.61 19.17 -28.46
N GLY A 202 8.46 19.47 -27.48
CA GLY A 202 9.67 20.28 -27.65
C GLY A 202 9.46 21.80 -27.72
N MET A 203 8.20 22.28 -27.76
CA MET A 203 7.87 23.70 -27.64
C MET A 203 7.65 24.10 -26.17
N PRO A 204 7.76 25.39 -25.82
CA PRO A 204 7.39 25.87 -24.49
C PRO A 204 5.97 25.43 -24.10
N PRO A 205 5.76 24.87 -22.88
CA PRO A 205 4.45 24.37 -22.49
C PRO A 205 3.36 25.45 -22.51
N VAL A 206 2.20 25.12 -23.08
CA VAL A 206 0.97 25.90 -23.00
C VAL A 206 0.01 25.13 -22.11
N ILE A 207 0.01 25.52 -20.83
CA ILE A 207 -0.74 24.81 -19.78
C ILE A 207 -2.21 25.19 -19.85
N GLU A 208 -3.04 24.20 -20.12
CA GLU A 208 -4.49 24.29 -20.04
C GLU A 208 -4.97 23.65 -18.75
N ARG A 209 -5.77 24.38 -17.97
CA ARG A 209 -6.47 23.83 -16.82
C ARG A 209 -7.70 23.09 -17.30
N ILE A 210 -7.80 21.82 -16.93
CA ILE A 210 -8.94 20.98 -17.27
C ILE A 210 -10.03 21.17 -16.23
N GLU A 211 -9.67 21.03 -14.96
CA GLU A 211 -10.67 21.06 -13.90
C GLU A 211 -10.08 21.37 -12.53
N THR A 212 -10.95 21.79 -11.60
CA THR A 212 -10.66 21.91 -10.17
C THR A 212 -11.69 21.18 -9.33
N ARG A 213 -11.26 20.59 -8.22
CA ARG A 213 -12.11 19.93 -7.23
C ARG A 213 -11.74 20.33 -5.81
N VAL A 214 -12.68 20.14 -4.89
CA VAL A 214 -12.50 20.35 -3.45
C VAL A 214 -12.81 19.04 -2.77
N ILE A 215 -11.87 18.54 -1.96
CA ILE A 215 -11.95 17.24 -1.31
C ILE A 215 -12.04 17.46 0.20
N PRO A 216 -13.17 17.15 0.86
CA PRO A 216 -13.30 17.19 2.31
C PRO A 216 -12.26 16.31 3.04
N PRO A 217 -12.09 16.49 4.36
CA PRO A 217 -11.23 15.61 5.15
C PRO A 217 -11.68 14.15 5.05
N ARG A 218 -10.72 13.22 4.89
CA ARG A 218 -10.98 11.78 4.71
C ARG A 218 -11.93 11.44 3.56
N ASP A 219 -11.90 12.22 2.50
CA ASP A 219 -12.73 12.02 1.30
C ASP A 219 -11.88 11.87 0.04
N LEU A 220 -12.51 11.58 -1.11
CA LEU A 220 -11.85 11.50 -2.41
C LEU A 220 -12.69 12.11 -3.54
N GLU A 221 -12.05 12.35 -4.68
CA GLU A 221 -12.71 12.78 -5.91
C GLU A 221 -12.20 11.97 -7.11
N VAL A 222 -13.12 11.60 -8.00
CA VAL A 222 -12.83 10.94 -9.27
C VAL A 222 -12.77 11.99 -10.37
N LEU A 223 -11.65 12.03 -11.10
CA LEU A 223 -11.42 12.95 -12.21
C LEU A 223 -11.50 12.16 -13.51
N GLU A 224 -12.63 12.25 -14.19
CA GLU A 224 -12.80 11.70 -15.54
C GLU A 224 -12.07 12.62 -16.54
N LEU A 225 -10.99 12.12 -17.14
CA LEU A 225 -10.12 12.93 -17.99
C LEU A 225 -10.29 12.56 -19.47
N PRO A 226 -10.19 13.53 -20.40
CA PRO A 226 -10.20 13.21 -21.82
C PRO A 226 -9.11 12.20 -22.19
N ALA A 227 -9.40 11.28 -23.09
CA ALA A 227 -8.40 10.33 -23.56
C ALA A 227 -7.20 11.03 -24.23
N ARG A 228 -6.00 10.55 -23.93
CA ARG A 228 -4.68 11.06 -24.34
C ARG A 228 -3.64 9.93 -24.37
N GLU A 229 -3.96 8.84 -25.04
CA GLU A 229 -3.12 7.63 -25.15
C GLU A 229 -1.65 7.95 -25.47
N VAL A 230 -0.72 7.29 -24.80
CA VAL A 230 0.72 7.60 -24.90
C VAL A 230 1.38 7.19 -26.22
N ASP A 231 0.70 6.34 -26.99
CA ASP A 231 1.10 5.71 -28.26
C ASP A 231 1.08 6.66 -29.49
N CYS A 232 0.65 7.90 -29.28
CA CYS A 232 0.43 8.92 -30.30
C CYS A 232 -0.74 8.68 -31.27
N SER A 233 -1.73 7.87 -30.87
CA SER A 233 -2.98 7.73 -31.61
C SER A 233 -3.71 9.06 -31.80
N SER A 234 -4.29 9.27 -32.98
CA SER A 234 -4.80 10.56 -33.43
C SER A 234 -6.08 10.98 -32.71
N VAL A 235 -6.90 10.00 -32.33
CA VAL A 235 -8.09 10.15 -31.48
C VAL A 235 -8.23 8.92 -30.60
N ALA A 236 -8.92 9.10 -29.47
CA ALA A 236 -9.18 8.05 -28.49
C ALA A 236 -9.79 6.78 -29.10
N GLY A 237 -9.26 5.62 -28.73
CA GLY A 237 -9.81 4.33 -29.15
C GLY A 237 -9.52 3.96 -30.60
N LEU A 238 -8.64 4.69 -31.28
CA LEU A 238 -7.98 4.20 -32.50
C LEU A 238 -6.62 3.65 -32.13
N ASN A 239 -6.19 2.60 -32.81
CA ASN A 239 -4.82 2.12 -32.78
C ASN A 239 -4.12 2.58 -34.07
N ASP A 240 -4.01 3.90 -34.26
CA ASP A 240 -3.37 4.53 -35.43
C ASP A 240 -2.09 5.31 -35.09
N GLY A 241 -1.67 5.22 -33.83
CA GLY A 241 -0.41 5.73 -33.32
C GLY A 241 0.81 5.01 -33.87
N THR A 242 1.99 5.54 -33.54
CA THR A 242 3.26 4.85 -33.85
C THR A 242 3.66 3.86 -32.78
N GLY A 243 2.92 3.83 -31.66
CA GLY A 243 3.24 3.05 -30.50
C GLY A 243 4.38 3.67 -29.70
N THR A 244 5.62 3.40 -30.13
CA THR A 244 6.78 4.17 -29.64
C THR A 244 6.61 5.64 -30.01
N CYS A 245 6.55 6.52 -29.02
CA CYS A 245 6.31 7.93 -29.26
C CYS A 245 6.92 8.85 -28.20
N LEU A 246 7.35 10.04 -28.65
CA LEU A 246 7.71 11.15 -27.80
C LEU A 246 6.66 12.26 -27.96
N SER A 247 5.87 12.48 -26.93
CA SER A 247 4.69 13.35 -26.95
C SER A 247 4.64 14.29 -25.74
N SER A 248 3.58 15.08 -25.60
CA SER A 248 3.30 15.90 -24.41
C SER A 248 1.92 15.57 -23.82
N ARG A 249 1.66 14.27 -23.64
CA ARG A 249 0.32 13.74 -23.36
C ARG A 249 -0.02 13.53 -21.88
N ALA A 250 0.93 13.72 -20.96
CA ALA A 250 0.65 13.56 -19.54
C ALA A 250 -0.37 14.57 -19.00
N TYR A 251 -1.07 14.17 -17.95
CA TYR A 251 -1.82 15.03 -17.05
C TYR A 251 -0.98 15.36 -15.82
N ARG A 252 -1.20 16.55 -15.26
CA ARG A 252 -0.61 16.96 -13.99
C ARG A 252 -1.69 17.35 -13.00
N VAL A 253 -1.71 16.67 -11.86
CA VAL A 253 -2.55 16.99 -10.71
C VAL A 253 -1.71 17.78 -9.70
N THR A 254 -2.22 18.92 -9.23
CA THR A 254 -1.60 19.72 -8.17
C THR A 254 -2.61 20.00 -7.06
N SER A 255 -2.14 20.12 -5.82
CA SER A 255 -2.99 20.39 -4.66
C SER A 255 -2.37 21.42 -3.72
N ASN A 256 -3.20 22.10 -2.92
CA ASN A 256 -2.73 23.05 -1.90
C ASN A 256 -2.28 22.38 -0.60
N TYR A 257 -2.72 21.15 -0.35
CA TYR A 257 -2.35 20.30 0.78
C TYR A 257 -2.15 18.86 0.31
N PRO A 258 -1.42 18.02 1.06
CA PRO A 258 -1.01 16.71 0.59
C PRO A 258 -2.19 15.75 0.37
N VAL A 259 -2.15 15.01 -0.73
CA VAL A 259 -3.14 14.02 -1.18
C VAL A 259 -2.46 12.71 -1.53
N ILE A 260 -3.24 11.70 -1.89
CA ILE A 260 -2.81 10.46 -2.55
C ILE A 260 -3.52 10.40 -3.89
N ALA A 261 -2.88 9.87 -4.94
CA ALA A 261 -3.52 9.72 -6.24
C ALA A 261 -3.33 8.30 -6.81
N TYR A 262 -4.32 7.85 -7.56
CA TYR A 262 -4.35 6.58 -8.30
C TYR A 262 -4.83 6.87 -9.72
N GLN A 263 -4.34 6.15 -10.72
CA GLN A 263 -4.94 6.19 -12.06
C GLN A 263 -5.63 4.87 -12.40
N PHE A 264 -6.65 4.95 -13.24
CA PHE A 264 -7.41 3.81 -13.74
C PHE A 264 -7.52 3.92 -15.25
N ASN A 265 -7.23 2.82 -15.93
CA ASN A 265 -7.22 2.76 -17.37
C ASN A 265 -7.94 1.50 -17.88
N PRO A 266 -9.26 1.60 -18.13
CA PRO A 266 -10.19 2.64 -17.70
C PRO A 266 -10.78 2.39 -16.30
N LEU A 267 -11.46 3.40 -15.73
CA LEU A 267 -12.22 3.26 -14.47
C LEU A 267 -13.56 2.53 -14.67
N SER A 268 -14.19 2.73 -15.83
CA SER A 268 -15.48 2.10 -16.14
C SER A 268 -15.26 0.65 -16.53
N ASN A 269 -16.10 -0.24 -16.01
CA ASN A 269 -16.05 -1.67 -16.32
C ASN A 269 -17.31 -2.18 -17.07
N VAL A 270 -18.30 -1.31 -17.34
CA VAL A 270 -19.55 -1.71 -17.99
C VAL A 270 -19.32 -1.84 -19.49
N GLY A 271 -19.31 -3.09 -19.97
CA GLY A 271 -19.07 -3.37 -21.39
C GLY A 271 -17.61 -3.22 -21.82
N VAL A 272 -16.70 -3.26 -20.84
CA VAL A 272 -15.24 -3.18 -21.02
C VAL A 272 -14.65 -4.56 -20.75
N PHE A 273 -13.64 -4.92 -21.52
CA PHE A 273 -12.96 -6.22 -21.45
C PHE A 273 -11.51 -6.13 -20.98
N SER A 274 -11.06 -4.92 -20.66
CA SER A 274 -9.70 -4.73 -20.20
C SER A 274 -9.54 -3.47 -19.36
N ASN A 275 -8.84 -3.56 -18.24
CA ASN A 275 -8.40 -2.43 -17.42
C ASN A 275 -7.29 -2.81 -16.44
N ASP A 276 -6.64 -1.81 -15.86
CA ASP A 276 -5.96 -1.95 -14.56
C ASP A 276 -5.91 -0.60 -13.82
N ALA A 277 -5.23 -0.55 -12.68
CA ALA A 277 -5.03 0.66 -11.89
C ALA A 277 -3.60 0.77 -11.39
N SER A 278 -3.12 1.99 -11.14
CA SER A 278 -1.78 2.24 -10.62
C SER A 278 -1.79 3.19 -9.43
N LEU A 279 -0.92 2.93 -8.44
CA LEU A 279 -0.62 3.90 -7.40
C LEU A 279 0.29 4.99 -7.97
N LEU A 280 -0.17 6.25 -7.96
CA LEU A 280 0.68 7.34 -8.40
C LEU A 280 1.68 7.77 -7.33
N VAL A 281 2.92 8.03 -7.76
CA VAL A 281 4.01 8.52 -6.90
C VAL A 281 4.16 10.03 -7.08
N PRO A 282 4.17 10.81 -5.98
CA PRO A 282 4.30 12.26 -6.08
C PRO A 282 5.71 12.68 -6.51
N THR A 283 5.83 13.84 -7.16
CA THR A 283 7.10 14.27 -7.78
C THR A 283 8.26 14.47 -6.80
N ASN A 284 7.97 14.75 -5.54
CA ASN A 284 8.97 14.85 -4.46
C ASN A 284 9.50 13.49 -3.96
N SER A 285 8.86 12.39 -4.35
CA SER A 285 9.30 11.02 -4.09
C SER A 285 9.86 10.32 -5.34
N LEU A 286 9.88 11.01 -6.48
CA LEU A 286 10.55 10.56 -7.70
C LEU A 286 12.04 10.93 -7.64
N GLY A 287 12.92 9.97 -7.92
CA GLY A 287 14.35 10.24 -8.02
C GLY A 287 15.20 8.98 -7.99
N GLY A 288 16.43 9.08 -8.49
CA GLY A 288 17.32 7.94 -8.64
C GLY A 288 17.04 7.14 -9.91
N ASN A 289 17.64 5.95 -9.99
CA ASN A 289 17.50 5.07 -11.15
C ASN A 289 16.29 4.14 -10.99
N TYR A 290 15.84 3.59 -12.10
CA TYR A 290 14.84 2.53 -12.14
C TYR A 290 15.42 1.30 -12.82
N ARG A 291 14.95 0.14 -12.36
CA ARG A 291 15.09 -1.13 -13.04
C ARG A 291 13.70 -1.54 -13.45
N PHE A 292 13.47 -1.56 -14.75
CA PHE A 292 12.13 -1.78 -15.28
C PHE A 292 11.64 -3.16 -14.89
N LEU A 293 10.42 -3.22 -14.37
CA LEU A 293 9.72 -4.46 -14.07
C LEU A 293 8.41 -4.40 -14.85
N GLY A 294 8.22 -5.32 -15.79
CA GLY A 294 6.94 -5.50 -16.46
C GLY A 294 6.63 -6.97 -16.72
N TYR A 295 5.74 -7.21 -17.67
CA TYR A 295 5.36 -8.55 -18.12
C TYR A 295 5.21 -8.55 -19.64
N PRO A 296 5.51 -9.65 -20.33
CA PRO A 296 5.40 -9.70 -21.78
C PRO A 296 3.97 -9.58 -22.25
N GLN A 297 3.81 -9.13 -23.49
CA GLN A 297 2.55 -9.24 -24.20
C GLN A 297 2.28 -10.69 -24.60
N GLN A 298 1.07 -11.18 -24.32
CA GLN A 298 0.70 -12.58 -24.50
C GLN A 298 -0.74 -12.75 -25.01
N TRP A 299 -0.96 -12.35 -26.24
CA TRP A 299 -2.18 -12.63 -26.98
C TRP A 299 -1.87 -12.87 -28.47
N SER A 300 -2.63 -13.81 -29.05
CA SER A 300 -2.46 -14.27 -30.42
C SER A 300 -3.77 -14.82 -30.97
N ARG A 301 -4.13 -14.42 -32.20
CA ARG A 301 -5.22 -15.04 -32.98
C ARG A 301 -4.86 -16.37 -33.64
N THR A 302 -3.60 -16.77 -33.57
CA THR A 302 -3.09 -17.99 -34.22
C THR A 302 -2.74 -19.05 -33.18
N THR A 303 -2.78 -20.31 -33.60
CA THR A 303 -2.33 -21.44 -32.79
C THR A 303 -0.81 -21.62 -32.83
N ASN A 304 -0.10 -20.88 -33.68
CA ASN A 304 1.36 -20.85 -33.70
C ASN A 304 1.87 -20.00 -32.52
N PRO A 305 2.64 -20.57 -31.59
CA PRO A 305 3.13 -19.82 -30.44
C PRO A 305 4.31 -18.87 -30.72
N ASP A 306 4.92 -18.94 -31.90
CA ASP A 306 6.05 -18.07 -32.25
C ASP A 306 5.60 -16.76 -32.92
N THR A 307 4.28 -16.52 -33.00
CA THR A 307 3.71 -15.33 -33.63
C THR A 307 2.34 -14.99 -33.04
N ASN A 308 2.01 -13.71 -33.03
CA ASN A 308 0.66 -13.23 -32.72
C ASN A 308 -0.28 -13.21 -33.94
N GLY A 309 0.15 -13.75 -35.08
CA GLY A 309 -0.68 -13.81 -36.30
C GLY A 309 -0.81 -12.47 -37.02
N GLY A 310 0.12 -11.54 -36.76
CA GLY A 310 0.11 -10.20 -37.34
C GLY A 310 -0.73 -9.19 -36.57
N GLU A 311 -1.13 -9.51 -35.33
CA GLU A 311 -1.63 -8.50 -34.40
C GLU A 311 -0.49 -7.56 -33.97
N GLU A 312 -0.80 -6.32 -33.66
CA GLU A 312 0.19 -5.34 -33.19
C GLU A 312 -0.22 -4.88 -31.80
N ILE A 313 -0.09 -5.78 -30.84
CA ILE A 313 -0.21 -5.49 -29.40
C ILE A 313 1.15 -5.76 -28.74
N ARG A 314 1.50 -4.98 -27.72
CA ARG A 314 2.87 -4.87 -27.22
C ARG A 314 2.91 -4.67 -25.71
N ALA A 315 4.10 -4.95 -25.16
CA ALA A 315 4.49 -4.46 -23.86
C ALA A 315 5.18 -3.11 -24.05
N PHE A 316 5.05 -2.22 -23.08
CA PHE A 316 5.57 -0.87 -23.19
C PHE A 316 6.22 -0.34 -21.91
N MET A 317 7.13 0.61 -22.11
CA MET A 317 7.77 1.39 -21.06
C MET A 317 7.45 2.86 -21.31
N THR A 318 6.75 3.49 -20.38
CA THR A 318 6.42 4.92 -20.46
C THR A 318 7.20 5.72 -19.43
N ILE A 319 7.87 6.79 -19.86
CA ILE A 319 8.67 7.69 -19.01
C ILE A 319 8.13 9.12 -19.15
N VAL A 320 7.75 9.74 -18.02
CA VAL A 320 7.21 11.09 -17.97
C VAL A 320 8.19 12.06 -17.34
N GLY A 321 8.52 13.13 -18.05
CA GLY A 321 9.31 14.23 -17.52
C GLY A 321 8.49 15.11 -16.58
N THR A 322 9.07 15.44 -15.42
CA THR A 322 8.42 16.32 -14.41
C THR A 322 9.15 17.65 -14.24
N ARG A 323 10.43 17.70 -14.65
CA ARG A 323 11.29 18.89 -14.58
C ARG A 323 11.92 19.19 -15.94
N ALA A 324 12.09 20.48 -16.23
CA ALA A 324 12.73 20.92 -17.46
C ALA A 324 14.17 20.40 -17.60
N ASN A 325 14.56 20.05 -18.83
CA ASN A 325 15.89 19.60 -19.20
C ASN A 325 16.39 18.37 -18.45
N THR A 326 15.48 17.45 -18.07
CA THR A 326 15.85 16.18 -17.46
C THR A 326 16.44 15.26 -18.51
N ARG A 327 17.70 14.84 -18.35
CA ARG A 327 18.34 13.87 -19.25
C ARG A 327 18.06 12.47 -18.71
N VAL A 328 17.57 11.60 -19.58
CA VAL A 328 17.29 10.20 -19.25
C VAL A 328 18.10 9.31 -20.16
N ARG A 329 18.96 8.48 -19.57
CA ARG A 329 19.64 7.39 -20.28
C ARG A 329 18.86 6.10 -20.10
N VAL A 330 18.52 5.44 -21.20
CA VAL A 330 17.81 4.16 -21.19
C VAL A 330 18.69 3.09 -21.82
N THR A 331 18.84 1.95 -21.15
CA THR A 331 19.42 0.73 -21.71
C THR A 331 18.32 -0.34 -21.75
N PRO A 332 17.68 -0.56 -22.90
CA PRO A 332 16.55 -1.48 -23.02
C PRO A 332 17.01 -2.95 -23.07
N THR A 333 16.21 -3.88 -22.55
CA THR A 333 16.43 -5.34 -22.66
C THR A 333 15.70 -5.99 -23.82
N ALA A 334 14.79 -5.27 -24.47
CA ALA A 334 14.10 -5.68 -25.68
C ALA A 334 14.33 -4.67 -26.82
N ASP A 335 14.17 -5.12 -28.06
CA ASP A 335 14.13 -4.22 -29.22
C ASP A 335 12.95 -3.26 -29.09
N ILE A 336 13.10 -2.06 -29.63
CA ILE A 336 12.05 -1.03 -29.67
C ILE A 336 11.62 -0.81 -31.13
N ILE A 337 10.31 -0.76 -31.38
CA ILE A 337 9.78 -0.44 -32.72
C ILE A 337 10.13 1.00 -33.14
N PRO A 338 10.16 1.30 -34.45
CA PRO A 338 10.27 2.68 -34.92
C PRO A 338 9.11 3.55 -34.44
N GLY A 339 9.40 4.82 -34.19
CA GLY A 339 8.48 5.77 -33.58
C GLY A 339 9.29 6.78 -32.77
N GLY A 340 8.84 8.04 -32.69
CA GLY A 340 9.65 9.12 -32.12
C GLY A 340 10.26 8.71 -30.76
N PRO A 341 11.59 8.81 -30.54
CA PRO A 341 12.59 9.51 -31.36
C PRO A 341 13.27 8.67 -32.46
N PHE A 342 12.94 7.40 -32.63
CA PHE A 342 13.63 6.46 -33.53
C PHE A 342 12.99 6.40 -34.92
N ARG A 343 13.82 6.44 -35.96
CA ARG A 343 13.39 6.24 -37.37
C ARG A 343 13.39 4.78 -37.79
N GLU A 344 14.18 3.97 -37.12
CA GLU A 344 14.38 2.55 -37.37
C GLU A 344 14.28 1.82 -36.03
N ARG A 345 14.21 0.49 -36.07
CA ARG A 345 14.19 -0.35 -34.87
C ARG A 345 15.44 -0.07 -34.04
N HIS A 346 15.24 0.20 -32.74
CA HIS A 346 16.35 0.39 -31.81
C HIS A 346 16.69 -0.94 -31.10
N PRO A 347 17.92 -1.46 -31.23
CA PRO A 347 18.26 -2.79 -30.70
C PRO A 347 18.32 -2.86 -29.17
N ALA A 348 17.92 -4.01 -28.63
CA ALA A 348 18.17 -4.37 -27.23
C ALA A 348 19.65 -4.21 -26.83
N GLY A 349 19.90 -3.83 -25.58
CA GLY A 349 21.23 -3.66 -25.00
C GLY A 349 21.98 -2.41 -25.44
N THR A 350 21.46 -1.64 -26.41
CA THR A 350 22.10 -0.42 -26.90
C THR A 350 21.58 0.80 -26.13
N PRO A 351 22.40 1.50 -25.32
CA PRO A 351 21.93 2.67 -24.59
C PRO A 351 21.61 3.85 -25.51
N PHE A 352 20.62 4.65 -25.13
CA PHE A 352 20.30 5.94 -25.77
C PHE A 352 19.95 7.00 -24.73
N ASP A 353 20.03 8.27 -25.13
CA ASP A 353 19.72 9.42 -24.29
C ASP A 353 18.54 10.22 -24.86
N VAL A 354 17.63 10.65 -24.00
CA VAL A 354 16.53 11.58 -24.32
C VAL A 354 16.53 12.74 -23.32
N VAL A 355 16.00 13.89 -23.73
CA VAL A 355 15.77 15.03 -22.82
C VAL A 355 14.28 15.24 -22.70
N LEU A 356 13.76 15.24 -21.47
CA LEU A 356 12.35 15.41 -21.15
C LEU A 356 12.15 16.70 -20.34
N GLY A 357 11.08 17.42 -20.66
CA GLY A 357 10.52 18.50 -19.86
C GLY A 357 9.24 18.09 -19.14
N PRO A 358 8.62 19.00 -18.36
CA PRO A 358 7.32 18.77 -17.75
C PRO A 358 6.29 18.40 -18.83
N PHE A 359 5.46 17.41 -18.56
CA PHE A 359 4.44 16.85 -19.46
C PHE A 359 4.96 16.03 -20.63
N ASP A 360 6.27 16.04 -20.93
CA ASP A 360 6.81 15.20 -22.00
C ASP A 360 6.70 13.73 -21.60
N VAL A 361 6.24 12.91 -22.54
CA VAL A 361 6.05 11.47 -22.36
C VAL A 361 6.83 10.76 -23.45
N LEU A 362 7.76 9.88 -23.05
CA LEU A 362 8.39 8.91 -23.93
C LEU A 362 7.74 7.54 -23.69
N ASN A 363 6.93 7.07 -24.63
CA ASN A 363 6.46 5.69 -24.68
C ASN A 363 7.37 4.88 -25.61
N LEU A 364 7.77 3.69 -25.15
CA LEU A 364 8.60 2.75 -25.90
C LEU A 364 7.87 1.42 -25.95
N GLU A 365 7.78 0.82 -27.12
CA GLU A 365 7.04 -0.43 -27.32
C GLU A 365 7.92 -1.54 -27.86
N THR A 366 7.66 -2.76 -27.38
CA THR A 366 8.50 -3.91 -27.70
C THR A 366 8.41 -4.32 -29.17
N GLY A 367 9.58 -4.64 -29.72
CA GLY A 367 9.76 -4.96 -31.13
C GLY A 367 9.40 -6.39 -31.53
N ALA A 368 8.95 -7.24 -30.62
CA ALA A 368 8.70 -8.66 -30.88
C ALA A 368 7.59 -9.23 -29.98
N PHE A 369 6.94 -10.29 -30.47
CA PHE A 369 5.99 -11.08 -29.67
C PHE A 369 6.69 -11.69 -28.45
N LEU A 370 6.00 -11.76 -27.31
CA LEU A 370 6.52 -12.26 -26.02
C LEU A 370 7.71 -11.46 -25.44
N ALA A 371 8.05 -10.30 -26.02
CA ALA A 371 9.11 -9.45 -25.50
C ALA A 371 8.57 -8.55 -24.39
N ASP A 372 9.43 -8.26 -23.41
CA ASP A 372 9.15 -7.36 -22.31
C ASP A 372 10.44 -6.61 -21.90
N PHE A 373 10.30 -5.44 -21.29
CA PHE A 373 11.44 -4.59 -20.93
C PHE A 373 12.04 -4.90 -19.54
N THR A 374 11.63 -5.98 -18.86
CA THR A 374 12.14 -6.30 -17.52
C THR A 374 13.66 -6.36 -17.52
N GLY A 375 14.26 -5.73 -16.51
CA GLY A 375 15.72 -5.59 -16.36
C GLY A 375 16.31 -4.35 -17.03
N SER A 376 15.56 -3.64 -17.88
CA SER A 376 16.03 -2.40 -18.51
C SER A 376 16.46 -1.37 -17.46
N LEU A 377 17.51 -0.63 -17.74
CA LEU A 377 18.00 0.46 -16.88
C LEU A 377 17.44 1.79 -17.37
N ILE A 378 16.81 2.55 -16.47
CA ILE A 378 16.48 3.96 -16.68
C ILE A 378 17.28 4.78 -15.67
N ALA A 379 18.17 5.62 -16.18
CA ALA A 379 19.07 6.46 -15.38
C ALA A 379 18.84 7.94 -15.70
N PRO A 380 17.89 8.60 -15.00
CA PRO A 380 17.61 10.01 -15.16
C PRO A 380 18.50 10.88 -14.25
N ASP A 381 18.83 12.09 -14.69
CA ASP A 381 19.53 13.11 -13.87
C ASP A 381 18.58 14.02 -13.06
N GLY A 382 17.28 13.73 -13.12
CA GLY A 382 16.20 14.45 -12.47
C GLY A 382 14.95 13.57 -12.27
N PRO A 383 13.90 14.08 -11.62
CA PRO A 383 12.70 13.31 -11.33
C PRO A 383 11.91 12.97 -12.60
N VAL A 384 11.61 11.68 -12.80
CA VAL A 384 10.74 11.17 -13.85
C VAL A 384 9.78 10.15 -13.26
N ALA A 385 8.56 10.07 -13.77
CA ALA A 385 7.66 8.95 -13.48
C ALA A 385 7.88 7.86 -14.52
N VAL A 386 7.94 6.60 -14.11
CA VAL A 386 8.11 5.45 -15.01
C VAL A 386 6.95 4.51 -14.81
N PHE A 387 6.29 4.13 -15.90
CA PHE A 387 5.17 3.21 -15.90
C PHE A 387 5.55 1.97 -16.71
N SER A 388 5.18 0.81 -16.17
CA SER A 388 5.13 -0.43 -16.92
C SER A 388 3.71 -0.67 -17.38
N GLY A 389 3.55 -1.22 -18.57
CA GLY A 389 2.29 -1.84 -18.94
C GLY A 389 2.38 -2.69 -20.18
N THR A 390 1.27 -3.33 -20.49
CA THR A 390 1.12 -4.23 -21.63
C THR A 390 -0.31 -4.15 -22.09
N GLU A 391 -0.53 -3.94 -23.39
CA GLU A 391 -1.89 -3.79 -23.96
C GLU A 391 -2.78 -5.01 -23.70
N CYS A 392 -2.19 -6.23 -23.70
CA CYS A 392 -2.88 -7.43 -23.24
C CYS A 392 -1.91 -8.58 -22.91
N THR A 393 -2.05 -9.18 -21.73
CA THR A 393 -1.30 -10.39 -21.35
C THR A 393 -2.17 -11.43 -20.66
N ASP A 394 -2.01 -12.70 -21.06
CA ASP A 394 -2.45 -13.82 -20.23
C ASP A 394 -1.45 -14.03 -19.08
N VAL A 395 -1.94 -14.44 -17.91
CA VAL A 395 -1.11 -14.87 -16.78
C VAL A 395 -1.62 -16.25 -16.34
N PRO A 396 -0.82 -17.32 -16.42
CA PRO A 396 0.63 -17.35 -16.60
C PRO A 396 1.12 -17.16 -18.03
N PHE A 397 2.42 -16.85 -18.10
CA PHE A 397 3.19 -16.98 -19.31
C PHE A 397 3.11 -18.37 -19.94
N TRP A 398 2.82 -18.40 -21.24
CA TRP A 398 2.76 -19.60 -22.07
C TRP A 398 3.70 -19.50 -23.27
N ARG A 399 4.27 -20.64 -23.67
CA ARG A 399 5.07 -20.79 -24.91
C ARG A 399 4.38 -21.62 -25.96
N THR A 400 3.27 -22.27 -25.63
CA THR A 400 2.48 -23.01 -26.60
C THR A 400 1.00 -22.68 -26.42
N THR A 401 0.24 -22.65 -27.51
CA THR A 401 -1.22 -22.45 -27.45
C THR A 401 -1.92 -23.49 -26.57
N ALA A 402 -1.31 -24.67 -26.39
CA ALA A 402 -1.83 -25.72 -25.51
C ALA A 402 -1.64 -25.39 -24.02
N GLU A 403 -0.66 -24.57 -23.66
CA GLU A 403 -0.42 -24.09 -22.28
C GLU A 403 -1.31 -22.88 -21.94
N ARG A 404 -1.72 -22.12 -22.95
CA ARG A 404 -2.45 -20.86 -22.81
C ARG A 404 -3.66 -21.00 -21.88
N GLN A 405 -3.72 -20.13 -20.87
CA GLN A 405 -4.86 -19.97 -19.96
C GLN A 405 -5.46 -18.58 -20.16
N PRO A 406 -6.50 -18.41 -20.99
CA PRO A 406 -7.12 -17.10 -21.24
C PRO A 406 -7.99 -16.62 -20.05
N ALA A 407 -8.48 -15.39 -20.00
CA ALA A 407 -8.30 -14.32 -20.97
C ALA A 407 -7.18 -13.36 -20.55
N CYS A 408 -6.68 -12.62 -21.53
CA CYS A 408 -5.67 -11.61 -21.28
C CYS A 408 -6.34 -10.33 -20.81
N ASP A 409 -5.57 -9.50 -20.10
CA ASP A 409 -5.97 -8.14 -19.75
C ASP A 409 -4.77 -7.19 -19.95
N HIS A 410 -5.07 -5.92 -20.12
CA HIS A 410 -4.17 -4.81 -19.88
C HIS A 410 -3.71 -4.88 -18.44
N ILE A 411 -2.42 -4.63 -18.23
CA ILE A 411 -1.88 -4.46 -16.89
C ILE A 411 -1.01 -3.21 -16.86
N GLU A 412 -1.06 -2.45 -15.78
CA GLU A 412 -0.23 -1.25 -15.62
C GLU A 412 0.16 -1.01 -14.17
N GLU A 413 1.35 -0.44 -13.96
CA GLU A 413 1.73 0.09 -12.65
C GLU A 413 2.78 1.19 -12.78
N GLN A 414 2.72 2.19 -11.89
CA GLN A 414 3.81 3.16 -11.77
C GLN A 414 4.94 2.52 -10.95
N LEU A 415 6.11 2.41 -11.55
CA LEU A 415 7.27 1.81 -10.90
C LEU A 415 7.83 2.73 -9.80
N PHE A 416 8.26 2.11 -8.71
CA PHE A 416 9.01 2.79 -7.66
C PHE A 416 10.50 2.89 -8.04
N PRO A 417 11.19 3.97 -7.63
CA PRO A 417 12.63 4.07 -7.79
C PRO A 417 13.40 2.88 -7.19
N ALA A 418 14.46 2.44 -7.84
CA ALA A 418 15.24 1.26 -7.42
C ALA A 418 15.87 1.40 -6.03
N ASN A 419 16.14 2.63 -5.56
CA ASN A 419 16.65 2.87 -4.21
C ASN A 419 15.57 2.70 -3.12
N THR A 420 14.29 2.56 -3.46
CA THR A 420 13.19 2.28 -2.50
C THR A 420 12.89 0.79 -2.34
N ALA A 421 13.49 -0.04 -3.20
CA ALA A 421 13.40 -1.49 -3.14
C ALA A 421 13.99 -2.04 -1.82
N GLY A 422 13.39 -3.10 -1.31
CA GLY A 422 13.74 -3.69 -0.01
C GLY A 422 14.36 -5.08 -0.16
N GLN A 423 14.66 -5.69 0.98
CA GLN A 423 15.19 -7.06 1.03
C GLN A 423 14.15 -8.07 1.48
N ASN A 424 13.07 -7.61 2.13
CA ASN A 424 12.07 -8.45 2.76
C ASN A 424 10.68 -8.16 2.18
N TYR A 425 10.00 -9.20 1.72
CA TYR A 425 8.65 -9.11 1.18
C TYR A 425 7.75 -10.17 1.77
N VAL A 426 6.46 -9.85 1.88
CA VAL A 426 5.41 -10.83 2.12
C VAL A 426 4.54 -10.88 0.87
N ALA A 427 4.62 -11.99 0.15
CA ALA A 427 3.82 -12.29 -1.02
C ALA A 427 2.47 -12.84 -0.57
N SER A 428 1.49 -11.94 -0.45
CA SER A 428 0.12 -12.24 -0.03
C SER A 428 -0.77 -12.44 -1.25
N ARG A 429 -1.41 -13.61 -1.38
CA ARG A 429 -2.29 -13.86 -2.51
C ARG A 429 -3.61 -13.14 -2.43
N THR A 430 -4.18 -12.72 -3.56
CA THR A 430 -5.53 -12.16 -3.58
C THR A 430 -6.57 -13.17 -3.06
N PRO A 431 -7.72 -12.71 -2.55
CA PRO A 431 -8.82 -13.60 -2.18
C PRO A 431 -9.26 -14.49 -3.34
N THR A 432 -9.65 -15.74 -3.06
CA THR A 432 -9.98 -16.69 -4.12
C THR A 432 -11.29 -16.32 -4.81
N ARG A 433 -11.24 -16.13 -6.13
CA ARG A 433 -12.38 -15.68 -6.92
C ARG A 433 -13.49 -16.73 -6.94
N THR A 434 -13.14 -18.02 -7.04
CA THR A 434 -14.12 -19.12 -7.02
C THR A 434 -14.95 -19.16 -5.73
N ARG A 435 -14.33 -18.85 -4.59
CA ARG A 435 -15.03 -18.79 -3.30
C ARG A 435 -15.93 -17.56 -3.25
N ALA A 436 -15.43 -16.40 -3.67
CA ALA A 436 -16.20 -15.17 -3.69
C ALA A 436 -17.47 -15.29 -4.53
N VAL A 437 -17.38 -15.84 -5.75
CA VAL A 437 -18.56 -16.04 -6.60
C VAL A 437 -19.53 -17.08 -6.03
N ASN A 438 -19.04 -18.16 -5.42
CA ASN A 438 -19.91 -19.14 -4.75
C ASN A 438 -20.69 -18.52 -3.60
N LEU A 439 -20.02 -17.69 -2.78
CA LEU A 439 -20.69 -16.93 -1.71
C LEU A 439 -21.72 -15.93 -2.25
N ALA A 440 -21.51 -15.40 -3.45
CA ALA A 440 -22.46 -14.55 -4.15
C ALA A 440 -23.66 -15.31 -4.76
N GLY A 441 -23.63 -16.65 -4.81
CA GLY A 441 -24.72 -17.48 -5.36
C GLY A 441 -24.35 -18.29 -6.60
N ALA A 442 -23.09 -18.21 -7.06
CA ALA A 442 -22.58 -19.06 -8.13
C ALA A 442 -22.51 -20.55 -7.72
N SER A 443 -22.35 -21.43 -8.70
CA SER A 443 -22.05 -22.86 -8.46
C SER A 443 -20.86 -23.25 -9.33
N VAL A 444 -19.66 -23.00 -8.83
CA VAL A 444 -18.39 -23.35 -9.46
C VAL A 444 -17.54 -24.20 -8.50
N ALA A 445 -16.62 -24.99 -9.05
CA ALA A 445 -15.66 -25.71 -8.23
C ALA A 445 -14.72 -24.71 -7.54
N GLU A 446 -14.54 -24.83 -6.21
CA GLU A 446 -13.51 -24.06 -5.52
C GLU A 446 -12.13 -24.65 -5.85
N VAL A 447 -11.22 -23.79 -6.29
CA VAL A 447 -9.83 -24.17 -6.59
C VAL A 447 -8.88 -23.42 -5.67
N ASN A 448 -7.71 -24.02 -5.40
CA ASN A 448 -6.60 -23.28 -4.79
C ASN A 448 -5.96 -22.43 -5.89
N GLU A 449 -6.53 -21.24 -6.08
CA GLU A 449 -6.17 -20.33 -7.16
C GLU A 449 -4.69 -19.94 -7.10
N PRO A 450 -3.89 -20.24 -8.13
CA PRO A 450 -2.50 -19.83 -8.18
C PRO A 450 -2.37 -18.33 -8.43
N GLU A 451 -1.27 -17.76 -7.98
CA GLU A 451 -0.86 -16.40 -8.31
C GLU A 451 0.63 -16.37 -8.66
N TRP A 452 1.08 -15.35 -9.39
CA TRP A 452 2.45 -15.25 -9.87
C TRP A 452 3.16 -14.05 -9.27
N PHE A 453 4.42 -14.26 -8.90
CA PHE A 453 5.27 -13.20 -8.37
C PHE A 453 6.55 -13.13 -9.18
N ARG A 454 6.88 -11.95 -9.70
CA ARG A 454 8.14 -11.71 -10.41
C ARG A 454 9.12 -11.00 -9.49
N VAL A 455 10.25 -11.64 -9.19
CA VAL A 455 11.33 -11.06 -8.39
C VAL A 455 12.41 -10.56 -9.33
N LEU A 456 12.72 -9.26 -9.27
CA LEU A 456 13.70 -8.58 -10.11
C LEU A 456 14.87 -8.10 -9.27
N ASN A 457 16.09 -8.42 -9.68
CA ASN A 457 17.29 -7.82 -9.10
C ASN A 457 17.46 -6.38 -9.58
N VAL A 458 17.34 -5.43 -8.64
CA VAL A 458 17.54 -4.01 -8.94
C VAL A 458 18.95 -3.50 -8.61
N SER A 459 19.76 -4.36 -8.00
CA SER A 459 21.14 -4.09 -7.57
C SER A 459 22.14 -4.30 -8.71
N SER A 460 23.38 -3.82 -8.53
CA SER A 460 24.49 -4.00 -9.48
C SER A 460 25.38 -5.22 -9.16
N ARG A 461 24.86 -6.17 -8.39
CA ARG A 461 25.57 -7.39 -7.97
C ARG A 461 24.62 -8.58 -8.08
N ILE A 462 25.17 -9.78 -8.09
CA ILE A 462 24.37 -11.01 -7.94
C ILE A 462 23.65 -10.94 -6.58
N VAL A 463 22.36 -11.22 -6.59
CA VAL A 463 21.51 -11.25 -5.39
C VAL A 463 21.03 -12.66 -5.16
N HIS A 464 21.24 -13.15 -3.95
CA HIS A 464 20.73 -14.45 -3.52
C HIS A 464 19.35 -14.25 -2.88
N VAL A 465 18.34 -14.94 -3.40
CA VAL A 465 16.95 -14.87 -2.96
C VAL A 465 16.54 -16.21 -2.34
N VAL A 466 15.92 -16.15 -1.16
CA VAL A 466 15.36 -17.29 -0.43
C VAL A 466 13.89 -17.03 -0.14
N THR A 467 13.04 -18.03 -0.33
CA THR A 467 11.62 -17.95 0.01
C THR A 467 11.24 -18.89 1.16
N THR A 468 10.01 -18.79 1.67
CA THR A 468 9.47 -19.79 2.59
C THR A 468 8.69 -20.93 1.90
N LEU A 469 8.50 -20.85 0.58
CA LEU A 469 7.82 -21.88 -0.20
C LEU A 469 8.70 -23.14 -0.32
N PRO A 470 8.14 -24.35 -0.16
CA PRO A 470 8.86 -25.58 -0.46
C PRO A 470 9.03 -25.76 -1.98
N GLU A 471 10.16 -26.32 -2.41
CA GLU A 471 10.36 -26.71 -3.82
C GLU A 471 9.37 -27.80 -4.28
N ASP A 472 9.04 -28.72 -3.36
CA ASP A 472 8.02 -29.75 -3.57
C ASP A 472 6.90 -29.59 -2.53
N ILE A 473 5.71 -29.22 -3.00
CA ILE A 473 4.54 -29.02 -2.13
C ILE A 473 4.10 -30.30 -1.41
N SER A 474 4.45 -31.48 -1.93
CA SER A 474 4.21 -32.77 -1.26
C SER A 474 5.19 -33.01 -0.09
N MET A 475 6.27 -32.24 -0.03
CA MET A 475 7.24 -32.21 1.06
C MET A 475 7.34 -30.79 1.67
N PRO A 476 6.34 -30.31 2.44
CA PRO A 476 6.33 -28.94 3.00
C PRO A 476 7.54 -28.57 3.87
N ALA A 477 8.18 -29.57 4.48
CA ALA A 477 9.38 -29.43 5.31
C ALA A 477 10.71 -29.60 4.53
N GLY A 478 10.64 -29.80 3.22
CA GLY A 478 11.81 -29.95 2.34
C GLY A 478 12.54 -28.64 2.06
N PRO A 479 13.51 -28.67 1.12
CA PRO A 479 14.20 -27.48 0.65
C PRO A 479 13.23 -26.38 0.21
N LYS A 480 13.64 -25.13 0.42
CA LYS A 480 12.87 -23.96 0.03
C LYS A 480 13.30 -23.48 -1.34
N VAL A 481 12.39 -22.85 -2.07
CA VAL A 481 12.74 -22.22 -3.35
C VAL A 481 13.74 -21.09 -3.06
N GLU A 482 14.94 -21.24 -3.58
CA GLU A 482 16.04 -20.29 -3.53
C GLU A 482 16.73 -20.21 -4.90
N PHE A 483 17.24 -19.04 -5.26
CA PHE A 483 17.88 -18.80 -6.55
C PHE A 483 18.75 -17.55 -6.52
N ASP A 484 19.69 -17.46 -7.46
CA ASP A 484 20.53 -16.29 -7.67
C ASP A 484 20.03 -15.49 -8.87
N LEU A 485 20.05 -14.16 -8.76
CA LEU A 485 19.71 -13.24 -9.82
C LEU A 485 20.92 -12.37 -10.19
N GLU A 486 21.34 -12.43 -11.45
CA GLU A 486 22.29 -11.48 -12.04
C GLU A 486 21.70 -10.05 -12.06
N GLU A 487 22.53 -9.03 -12.32
CA GLU A 487 22.04 -7.64 -12.45
C GLU A 487 20.93 -7.52 -13.51
N GLY A 488 19.78 -7.00 -13.12
CA GLY A 488 18.60 -6.90 -13.99
C GLY A 488 17.93 -8.25 -14.31
N GLY A 489 18.46 -9.36 -13.79
CA GLY A 489 17.85 -10.68 -13.89
C GLY A 489 16.60 -10.79 -13.03
N TYR A 490 15.66 -11.63 -13.45
CA TYR A 490 14.41 -11.87 -12.74
C TYR A 490 14.01 -13.35 -12.75
N GLN A 491 13.13 -13.72 -11.82
CA GLN A 491 12.55 -15.06 -11.71
C GLN A 491 11.07 -14.95 -11.38
N ASP A 492 10.25 -15.68 -12.12
CA ASP A 492 8.82 -15.83 -11.84
C ASP A 492 8.59 -17.01 -10.88
N ILE A 493 7.73 -16.82 -9.89
CA ILE A 493 7.33 -17.80 -8.89
C ILE A 493 5.82 -17.99 -8.99
N ARG A 494 5.39 -19.23 -9.23
CA ARG A 494 3.97 -19.60 -9.12
C ARG A 494 3.67 -20.02 -7.68
N ALA A 495 2.77 -19.30 -7.03
CA ALA A 495 2.42 -19.50 -5.62
C ALA A 495 1.03 -20.11 -5.45
N LEU A 496 0.95 -21.14 -4.61
CA LEU A 496 -0.29 -21.79 -4.15
C LEU A 496 -0.58 -21.53 -2.66
N ALA A 497 0.24 -20.69 -2.03
CA ALA A 497 0.12 -20.23 -0.65
C ALA A 497 0.81 -18.88 -0.52
N ASP A 498 0.44 -18.11 0.49
CA ASP A 498 1.17 -16.89 0.87
C ASP A 498 2.57 -17.27 1.33
N PHE A 499 3.57 -16.42 1.10
CA PHE A 499 4.95 -16.72 1.48
C PHE A 499 5.77 -15.47 1.72
N GLN A 500 6.98 -15.66 2.24
CA GLN A 500 7.93 -14.56 2.43
C GLN A 500 9.10 -14.72 1.47
N ILE A 501 9.64 -13.59 1.04
CA ILE A 501 10.85 -13.50 0.23
C ILE A 501 11.87 -12.72 1.05
N ARG A 502 13.09 -13.26 1.14
CA ARG A 502 14.24 -12.58 1.72
C ARG A 502 15.39 -12.62 0.72
N SER A 503 16.07 -11.51 0.57
CA SER A 503 17.25 -11.39 -0.28
C SER A 503 18.43 -10.80 0.50
N ASP A 504 19.64 -10.98 -0.01
CA ASP A 504 20.86 -10.43 0.60
C ASP A 504 21.24 -9.04 0.04
N ALA A 505 20.44 -8.50 -0.87
CA ALA A 505 20.51 -7.14 -1.40
C ALA A 505 19.16 -6.76 -2.03
N PRO A 506 18.86 -5.46 -2.24
CA PRO A 506 17.55 -5.03 -2.71
C PRO A 506 17.07 -5.69 -4.01
N VAL A 507 15.82 -6.16 -4.01
CA VAL A 507 15.07 -6.68 -5.16
C VAL A 507 13.75 -5.91 -5.27
N SER A 508 13.13 -5.87 -6.45
CA SER A 508 11.74 -5.45 -6.62
C SER A 508 10.86 -6.66 -6.84
N VAL A 509 9.61 -6.61 -6.38
CA VAL A 509 8.66 -7.72 -6.50
C VAL A 509 7.35 -7.21 -7.09
N ALA A 510 6.90 -7.86 -8.17
CA ALA A 510 5.55 -7.69 -8.67
C ALA A 510 4.69 -8.90 -8.33
N GLN A 511 3.40 -8.64 -8.13
CA GLN A 511 2.34 -9.64 -8.02
C GLN A 511 1.45 -9.53 -9.26
N LEU A 512 1.14 -10.68 -9.86
CA LEU A 512 0.36 -10.81 -11.09
C LEU A 512 -0.82 -11.74 -10.81
N GLN A 513 -2.03 -11.20 -10.90
CA GLN A 513 -3.26 -12.00 -10.82
C GLN A 513 -3.40 -12.88 -12.07
N GLY A 514 -3.91 -14.09 -11.89
CA GLY A 514 -4.09 -15.03 -13.00
C GLY A 514 -5.26 -14.66 -13.92
N SER A 515 -5.17 -15.07 -15.18
CA SER A 515 -6.28 -15.03 -16.14
C SER A 515 -7.49 -15.84 -15.68
N GLN A 516 -8.70 -15.49 -16.12
CA GLN A 516 -9.94 -16.14 -15.68
C GLN A 516 -9.90 -17.68 -15.76
N SER A 517 -9.35 -18.28 -16.82
CA SER A 517 -9.34 -19.74 -17.01
C SER A 517 -8.48 -20.47 -15.99
N THR A 518 -7.55 -19.77 -15.31
CA THR A 518 -6.79 -20.35 -14.19
C THR A 518 -7.70 -20.72 -13.00
N THR A 519 -8.90 -20.12 -12.93
CA THR A 519 -9.90 -20.36 -11.89
C THR A 519 -10.92 -21.44 -12.26
N GLY A 520 -11.13 -21.67 -13.56
CA GLY A 520 -12.23 -22.50 -14.07
C GLY A 520 -13.63 -21.85 -13.97
N ILE A 521 -13.73 -20.57 -13.59
CA ILE A 521 -15.00 -19.82 -13.61
C ILE A 521 -15.46 -19.62 -15.06
N PRO A 522 -16.68 -20.04 -15.45
CA PRO A 522 -17.21 -19.79 -16.79
C PRO A 522 -17.30 -18.29 -17.12
N PHE A 523 -17.02 -17.89 -18.37
CA PHE A 523 -17.14 -16.50 -18.87
C PHE A 523 -18.55 -15.89 -18.80
N THR A 524 -19.54 -16.65 -18.33
CA THR A 524 -20.88 -16.14 -17.99
C THR A 524 -20.97 -15.54 -16.59
N LEU A 525 -19.95 -15.71 -15.76
CA LEU A 525 -19.87 -15.26 -14.37
C LEU A 525 -18.68 -14.30 -14.17
N PRO A 526 -18.70 -13.50 -13.08
CA PRO A 526 -17.57 -12.69 -12.65
C PRO A 526 -16.31 -13.52 -12.45
N GLY A 527 -15.32 -13.36 -13.32
CA GLY A 527 -14.09 -14.14 -13.26
C GLY A 527 -12.84 -13.30 -13.08
N GLY A 528 -12.87 -12.03 -13.46
CA GLY A 528 -11.69 -11.15 -13.53
C GLY A 528 -10.61 -11.67 -14.48
N ASP A 529 -9.76 -10.77 -14.97
CA ASP A 529 -8.57 -11.11 -15.75
C ASP A 529 -7.32 -10.54 -15.05
N PRO A 530 -6.10 -10.64 -15.61
CA PRO A 530 -4.88 -10.26 -14.89
C PRO A 530 -4.86 -8.80 -14.42
N ALA A 531 -4.16 -8.55 -13.33
CA ALA A 531 -3.81 -7.21 -12.83
C ALA A 531 -2.39 -7.25 -12.26
N LEU A 532 -1.70 -6.12 -12.25
CA LEU A 532 -0.33 -5.97 -11.79
C LEU A 532 -0.26 -5.12 -10.52
N ILE A 533 0.52 -5.56 -9.54
CA ILE A 533 0.85 -4.77 -8.35
C ILE A 533 2.36 -4.76 -8.15
N ILE A 534 2.96 -3.60 -7.95
CA ILE A 534 4.32 -3.53 -7.39
C ILE A 534 4.20 -3.65 -5.86
N VAL A 535 4.62 -4.80 -5.33
CA VAL A 535 4.46 -5.15 -3.92
C VAL A 535 5.39 -4.26 -3.07
N PRO A 536 4.88 -3.50 -2.09
CA PRO A 536 5.74 -2.75 -1.19
C PRO A 536 6.58 -3.68 -0.30
N PRO A 537 7.90 -3.47 -0.18
CA PRO A 537 8.73 -4.20 0.77
C PRO A 537 8.30 -3.92 2.22
N VAL A 538 8.62 -4.83 3.14
CA VAL A 538 8.36 -4.68 4.59
C VAL A 538 8.91 -3.36 5.12
N GLU A 539 10.07 -2.95 4.61
CA GLU A 539 10.77 -1.71 4.96
C GLU A 539 9.95 -0.44 4.62
N GLN A 540 8.94 -0.55 3.77
CA GLN A 540 8.13 0.58 3.28
C GLN A 540 6.70 0.62 3.81
N TRP A 541 6.35 -0.30 4.71
CA TRP A 541 5.01 -0.40 5.29
C TRP A 541 4.65 0.82 6.15
N ARG A 542 3.35 1.16 6.18
CA ARG A 542 2.84 2.36 6.86
C ARG A 542 1.89 1.98 7.99
N THR A 543 1.71 2.88 8.94
CA THR A 543 0.76 2.70 10.05
C THR A 543 -0.65 3.15 9.70
N GLU A 544 -0.81 3.89 8.60
CA GLU A 544 -2.07 4.48 8.19
C GLU A 544 -2.16 4.62 6.67
N TYR A 545 -3.32 4.27 6.14
CA TYR A 545 -3.68 4.27 4.73
C TYR A 545 -5.07 4.87 4.53
N VAL A 546 -5.23 5.64 3.46
CA VAL A 546 -6.55 6.02 2.91
C VAL A 546 -6.56 5.55 1.47
N PHE A 547 -7.49 4.68 1.11
CA PHE A 547 -7.61 4.09 -0.22
C PHE A 547 -9.07 4.07 -0.66
N LEU A 548 -9.33 3.61 -1.89
CA LEU A 548 -10.68 3.56 -2.43
C LEU A 548 -11.08 2.23 -3.04
N THR A 549 -12.38 2.00 -3.09
CA THR A 549 -13.00 0.95 -3.89
C THR A 549 -13.92 1.61 -4.94
N PRO A 550 -13.69 1.38 -6.24
CA PRO A 550 -14.50 1.94 -7.31
C PRO A 550 -15.91 1.32 -7.32
N ASN A 551 -16.93 2.15 -7.40
CA ASN A 551 -18.35 1.73 -7.39
C ASN A 551 -18.87 1.01 -8.64
N LYS A 552 -17.95 0.58 -9.50
CA LYS A 552 -18.25 -0.07 -10.77
C LYS A 552 -18.05 -1.57 -10.69
N TYR A 553 -17.19 -2.06 -9.80
CA TYR A 553 -16.80 -3.46 -9.74
C TYR A 553 -17.74 -4.26 -8.85
N SER A 554 -18.11 -5.44 -9.32
CA SER A 554 -19.00 -6.33 -8.57
C SER A 554 -18.37 -6.79 -7.25
N PHE A 555 -17.05 -7.02 -7.23
CA PHE A 555 -16.30 -7.47 -6.07
C PHE A 555 -15.12 -6.57 -5.80
N ASP A 556 -14.95 -6.19 -4.53
CA ASP A 556 -13.82 -5.40 -4.03
C ASP A 556 -13.26 -6.04 -2.76
N PHE A 557 -11.95 -5.95 -2.60
CA PHE A 557 -11.23 -6.52 -1.47
C PHE A 557 -10.10 -5.62 -1.00
N VAL A 558 -9.83 -5.70 0.29
CA VAL A 558 -8.59 -5.23 0.89
C VAL A 558 -7.83 -6.40 1.51
N GLN A 559 -6.53 -6.45 1.23
CA GLN A 559 -5.59 -7.38 1.82
C GLN A 559 -4.67 -6.61 2.75
N ILE A 560 -4.59 -7.03 4.01
CA ILE A 560 -3.79 -6.37 5.02
C ILE A 560 -2.79 -7.37 5.61
N VAL A 561 -1.50 -7.11 5.45
CA VAL A 561 -0.44 -7.94 6.04
C VAL A 561 0.12 -7.25 7.28
N ALA A 562 0.11 -7.95 8.39
CA ALA A 562 0.56 -7.42 9.68
C ALA A 562 1.30 -8.50 10.48
N ARG A 563 2.08 -8.09 11.49
CA ARG A 563 2.50 -9.05 12.52
C ARG A 563 1.28 -9.52 13.34
N PRO A 564 1.26 -10.78 13.81
CA PRO A 564 0.12 -11.37 14.52
C PRO A 564 -0.39 -10.60 15.74
N ASP A 565 0.49 -9.82 16.37
CA ASP A 565 0.28 -9.11 17.64
C ASP A 565 0.03 -7.60 17.46
N VAL A 566 0.01 -7.12 16.22
CA VAL A 566 -0.40 -5.76 15.87
C VAL A 566 -1.92 -5.74 15.68
N ARG A 567 -2.60 -4.81 16.34
CA ARG A 567 -4.03 -4.59 16.09
C ARG A 567 -4.22 -3.78 14.83
N VAL A 568 -5.15 -4.19 13.98
CA VAL A 568 -5.42 -3.56 12.69
C VAL A 568 -6.88 -3.15 12.67
N PHE A 569 -7.15 -1.92 12.27
CA PHE A 569 -8.49 -1.37 12.11
C PHE A 569 -8.75 -1.08 10.64
N LEU A 570 -9.95 -1.45 10.18
CA LEU A 570 -10.53 -1.06 8.90
C LEU A 570 -11.79 -0.25 9.22
N ASP A 571 -11.84 1.01 8.79
CA ASP A 571 -12.94 1.95 9.05
C ASP A 571 -13.34 1.99 10.52
N GLU A 572 -12.34 2.24 11.37
CA GLU A 572 -12.44 2.33 12.84
C GLU A 572 -12.80 1.01 13.56
N THR A 573 -13.12 -0.04 12.83
CA THR A 573 -13.50 -1.36 13.37
C THR A 573 -12.29 -2.30 13.34
N ASP A 574 -12.06 -3.08 14.41
CA ASP A 574 -10.97 -4.05 14.42
C ASP A 574 -11.21 -5.13 13.36
N VAL A 575 -10.21 -5.44 12.54
CA VAL A 575 -10.34 -6.44 11.45
C VAL A 575 -10.72 -7.82 11.98
N SER A 576 -10.43 -8.12 13.25
CA SER A 576 -10.86 -9.38 13.89
C SER A 576 -12.36 -9.50 14.09
N ASP A 577 -13.08 -8.37 14.08
CA ASP A 577 -14.52 -8.31 14.38
C ASP A 577 -15.39 -8.44 13.12
N PHE A 578 -14.77 -8.39 11.94
CA PHE A 578 -15.45 -8.62 10.66
C PHE A 578 -15.59 -10.12 10.36
N SER A 579 -16.82 -10.60 10.22
CA SER A 579 -17.10 -11.97 9.81
C SER A 579 -16.65 -12.29 8.38
N ASP A 580 -16.58 -11.27 7.53
CA ASP A 580 -16.26 -11.37 6.11
C ASP A 580 -14.75 -11.20 5.83
N CYS A 581 -13.95 -11.05 6.89
CA CYS A 581 -12.49 -11.03 6.83
C CYS A 581 -11.93 -12.42 7.18
N THR A 582 -11.14 -12.99 6.29
CA THR A 582 -10.38 -14.23 6.59
C THR A 582 -8.98 -13.87 7.07
N ARG A 583 -8.45 -14.64 8.02
CA ARG A 583 -7.09 -14.50 8.55
C ARG A 583 -6.28 -15.75 8.24
N SER A 584 -5.17 -15.61 7.52
CA SER A 584 -4.24 -16.70 7.23
C SER A 584 -2.81 -16.36 7.66
N ARG A 585 -1.98 -17.38 7.81
CA ARG A 585 -0.53 -17.24 7.93
C ARG A 585 0.09 -16.86 6.58
N SER A 586 1.16 -16.07 6.61
CA SER A 586 1.82 -15.56 5.40
C SER A 586 3.22 -16.16 5.15
N ASP A 587 3.41 -17.44 5.52
CA ASP A 587 4.71 -18.12 5.48
C ASP A 587 4.70 -19.44 4.68
N GLY A 588 3.57 -19.80 4.06
CA GLY A 588 3.43 -20.96 3.19
C GLY A 588 3.49 -22.29 3.93
N CYS A 589 3.51 -22.28 5.27
CA CYS A 589 3.60 -23.50 6.04
C CYS A 589 2.26 -24.24 6.07
N VAL A 590 2.29 -25.52 5.66
CA VAL A 590 1.14 -26.41 5.70
C VAL A 590 1.29 -27.40 6.86
N GLU A 591 0.34 -27.38 7.79
CA GLU A 591 0.32 -28.36 8.88
C GLU A 591 0.00 -29.76 8.34
N THR A 592 0.80 -30.74 8.76
CA THR A 592 0.55 -32.15 8.48
C THR A 592 0.76 -32.96 9.75
N ARG A 593 0.45 -34.27 9.73
CA ARG A 593 0.75 -35.16 10.87
C ARG A 593 2.23 -35.17 11.26
N THR A 594 3.11 -34.85 10.32
CA THR A 594 4.57 -34.90 10.49
C THR A 594 5.22 -33.51 10.42
N ASN A 595 4.48 -32.46 10.09
CA ASN A 595 4.97 -31.08 9.99
C ASN A 595 4.12 -30.16 10.87
N GLN A 596 4.68 -29.70 11.99
CA GLN A 596 4.05 -28.69 12.84
C GLN A 596 4.60 -27.32 12.49
N CYS A 597 3.72 -26.41 12.08
CA CYS A 597 4.14 -25.07 11.70
C CYS A 597 4.44 -24.22 12.95
N PRO A 598 5.55 -23.47 12.97
CA PRO A 598 5.81 -22.51 14.03
C PRO A 598 4.77 -21.38 14.02
N PRO A 599 4.70 -20.53 15.05
CA PRO A 599 3.94 -19.28 14.97
C PRO A 599 4.41 -18.45 13.77
N PRO A 600 3.49 -17.94 12.93
CA PRO A 600 3.88 -17.19 11.75
C PRO A 600 4.43 -15.81 12.13
N VAL A 601 5.38 -15.31 11.36
CA VAL A 601 5.94 -13.95 11.54
C VAL A 601 4.95 -12.87 11.11
N TYR A 602 4.21 -13.15 10.04
CA TYR A 602 3.17 -12.30 9.47
C TYR A 602 1.89 -13.08 9.23
N VAL A 603 0.78 -12.38 9.30
CA VAL A 603 -0.55 -12.86 8.95
C VAL A 603 -1.18 -11.92 7.93
N THR A 604 -2.01 -12.49 7.07
CA THR A 604 -2.78 -11.76 6.08
C THR A 604 -4.25 -11.77 6.48
N TYR A 605 -4.84 -10.59 6.55
CA TYR A 605 -6.28 -10.38 6.58
C TYR A 605 -6.79 -10.12 5.16
N ARG A 606 -7.84 -10.81 4.74
CA ARG A 606 -8.49 -10.64 3.44
C ARG A 606 -9.95 -10.33 3.67
N CYS A 607 -10.32 -9.08 3.44
CA CYS A 607 -11.65 -8.56 3.70
C CYS A 607 -12.33 -8.23 2.38
N GLN A 608 -13.50 -8.81 2.15
CA GLN A 608 -14.37 -8.40 1.05
C GLN A 608 -15.10 -7.11 1.45
N LEU A 609 -15.19 -6.16 0.52
CA LEU A 609 -15.83 -4.86 0.71
C LEU A 609 -17.14 -4.79 -0.10
N SER A 610 -17.16 -5.34 -1.31
CA SER A 610 -18.34 -5.38 -2.18
C SER A 610 -18.86 -6.80 -2.39
N PHE A 611 -20.16 -7.00 -2.16
CA PHE A 611 -20.85 -8.28 -2.01
C PHE A 611 -22.04 -8.39 -2.98
N PRO A 612 -21.79 -8.80 -4.23
CA PRO A 612 -22.83 -8.91 -5.24
C PRO A 612 -23.69 -10.14 -4.99
N ARG A 613 -24.82 -10.22 -5.68
CA ARG A 613 -25.69 -11.41 -5.72
C ARG A 613 -25.83 -11.92 -7.14
N ILE A 614 -25.64 -13.23 -7.30
CA ILE A 614 -25.71 -13.94 -8.57
C ILE A 614 -26.95 -14.83 -8.54
N ASP A 615 -27.91 -14.52 -9.42
CA ASP A 615 -29.07 -15.38 -9.68
C ASP A 615 -28.76 -16.35 -10.82
N ASN A 616 -28.47 -17.59 -10.43
CA ASN A 616 -28.20 -18.70 -11.34
C ASN A 616 -29.44 -19.40 -11.89
N THR A 617 -30.66 -18.92 -11.59
CA THR A 617 -31.89 -19.47 -12.18
C THR A 617 -32.12 -18.99 -13.62
N ARG A 618 -31.35 -17.99 -14.07
CA ARG A 618 -31.38 -17.41 -15.43
C ARG A 618 -30.09 -17.75 -16.19
N MET A 619 -30.17 -17.76 -17.52
CA MET A 619 -29.01 -17.98 -18.39
C MET A 619 -28.97 -16.90 -19.49
N PRO A 620 -27.94 -16.02 -19.53
CA PRO A 620 -26.81 -15.95 -18.58
C PRO A 620 -27.29 -15.57 -17.14
N PRO A 621 -26.49 -15.91 -16.10
CA PRO A 621 -26.79 -15.51 -14.73
C PRO A 621 -26.99 -14.00 -14.61
N GLU A 622 -27.92 -13.58 -13.76
CA GLU A 622 -28.14 -12.18 -13.46
C GLU A 622 -27.30 -11.77 -12.25
N ILE A 623 -26.50 -10.71 -12.40
CA ILE A 623 -25.61 -10.20 -11.36
C ILE A 623 -26.18 -8.87 -10.89
N THR A 624 -26.38 -8.73 -9.58
CA THR A 624 -26.86 -7.50 -8.95
C THR A 624 -25.86 -7.06 -7.87
N ALA A 625 -25.79 -5.76 -7.63
CA ALA A 625 -24.79 -5.17 -6.73
C ALA A 625 -24.87 -5.67 -5.27
N GLY A 626 -26.03 -6.13 -4.78
CA GLY A 626 -26.13 -6.63 -3.41
C GLY A 626 -25.73 -5.56 -2.36
N ARG A 627 -24.81 -5.88 -1.45
CA ARG A 627 -24.26 -4.92 -0.46
C ARG A 627 -22.91 -4.44 -0.96
N GLN A 628 -22.77 -3.15 -1.22
CA GLN A 628 -21.52 -2.56 -1.72
C GLN A 628 -20.84 -1.77 -0.61
N GLY A 629 -19.51 -1.87 -0.56
CA GLY A 629 -18.63 -1.12 0.33
C GLY A 629 -17.73 -0.25 -0.53
N ASP A 630 -18.35 0.55 -1.41
CA ASP A 630 -17.65 1.42 -2.34
C ASP A 630 -17.22 2.72 -1.66
N GLY A 631 -16.19 3.36 -2.20
CA GLY A 631 -15.74 4.68 -1.76
C GLY A 631 -14.49 4.61 -0.89
N VAL A 632 -14.41 5.49 0.10
CA VAL A 632 -13.19 5.71 0.88
C VAL A 632 -13.10 4.75 2.04
N HIS A 633 -11.92 4.16 2.23
CA HIS A 633 -11.60 3.32 3.38
C HIS A 633 -10.32 3.77 4.06
N VAL A 634 -10.24 3.51 5.36
CA VAL A 634 -9.06 3.79 6.19
C VAL A 634 -8.58 2.52 6.87
N VAL A 635 -7.29 2.20 6.67
CA VAL A 635 -6.61 1.16 7.45
C VAL A 635 -5.62 1.81 8.41
N ARG A 636 -5.66 1.40 9.68
CA ARG A 636 -4.75 1.87 10.72
C ARG A 636 -4.23 0.72 11.56
N SER A 637 -2.93 0.72 11.83
CA SER A 637 -2.31 -0.22 12.78
C SER A 637 -2.09 0.44 14.15
N VAL A 638 -2.21 -0.36 15.20
CA VAL A 638 -1.95 0.05 16.59
C VAL A 638 -1.09 -1.00 17.26
N THR A 639 0.12 -0.58 17.61
CA THR A 639 1.06 -1.37 18.41
C THR A 639 0.88 -1.04 19.90
N PRO A 640 1.05 -2.00 20.82
CA PRO A 640 1.18 -1.74 22.24
C PRO A 640 2.19 -0.61 22.55
N SER A 641 1.88 0.22 23.57
CA SER A 641 2.62 1.45 23.87
C SER A 641 4.07 1.26 24.34
N ASP A 642 4.46 0.02 24.64
CA ASP A 642 5.82 -0.37 25.02
C ASP A 642 6.74 -0.68 23.82
N ARG A 643 6.23 -0.58 22.58
CA ARG A 643 6.97 -0.87 21.36
C ARG A 643 6.87 0.25 20.31
N PRO A 644 7.84 0.33 19.38
CA PRO A 644 7.75 1.23 18.23
C PRO A 644 6.49 0.95 17.41
N ALA A 645 5.95 2.00 16.78
CA ALA A 645 4.83 1.86 15.86
C ALA A 645 5.20 0.91 14.72
N GLU A 646 4.31 -0.02 14.41
CA GLU A 646 4.56 -1.06 13.43
C GLU A 646 3.64 -0.89 12.24
N GLY A 647 4.25 -0.76 11.05
CA GLY A 647 3.52 -0.65 9.80
C GLY A 647 2.88 -1.96 9.37
N VAL A 648 1.93 -1.85 8.45
CA VAL A 648 1.28 -2.96 7.76
C VAL A 648 1.38 -2.76 6.25
N MET A 649 1.20 -3.82 5.47
CA MET A 649 0.98 -3.70 4.02
C MET A 649 -0.51 -3.61 3.75
N VAL A 650 -0.92 -2.77 2.80
CA VAL A 650 -2.29 -2.75 2.28
C VAL A 650 -2.24 -2.91 0.77
N LEU A 651 -2.90 -3.94 0.25
CA LEU A 651 -3.15 -4.12 -1.19
C LEU A 651 -4.65 -4.07 -1.43
N VAL A 652 -5.07 -3.40 -2.49
CA VAL A 652 -6.47 -3.26 -2.89
C VAL A 652 -6.64 -3.96 -4.22
N SER A 653 -7.72 -4.71 -4.35
CA SER A 653 -8.03 -5.41 -5.61
C SER A 653 -9.52 -5.61 -5.75
N GLY A 654 -10.02 -5.60 -6.97
CA GLY A 654 -11.39 -5.97 -7.27
C GLY A 654 -11.50 -6.60 -8.65
N PHE A 655 -12.65 -7.21 -8.91
CA PHE A 655 -12.91 -7.83 -10.21
C PHE A 655 -14.39 -7.81 -10.57
N ASP A 656 -14.64 -7.83 -11.87
CA ASP A 656 -15.95 -8.02 -12.48
C ASP A 656 -15.88 -9.15 -13.53
N ARG A 657 -16.76 -9.14 -14.52
CA ARG A 657 -16.91 -10.21 -15.51
C ARG A 657 -15.66 -10.49 -16.33
N PHE A 658 -14.93 -9.47 -16.73
CA PHE A 658 -13.83 -9.58 -17.70
C PHE A 658 -12.61 -8.75 -17.33
N VAL A 659 -12.58 -8.25 -16.10
CA VAL A 659 -11.76 -7.10 -15.75
C VAL A 659 -11.42 -7.18 -14.28
N SER A 660 -10.18 -6.87 -13.96
CA SER A 660 -9.70 -6.73 -12.58
C SER A 660 -8.98 -5.41 -12.43
N TYR A 661 -8.88 -4.91 -11.21
CA TYR A 661 -7.94 -3.86 -10.89
C TYR A 661 -7.19 -4.26 -9.64
N ALA A 662 -5.93 -3.87 -9.54
CA ALA A 662 -5.22 -4.01 -8.29
C ALA A 662 -4.15 -2.92 -8.13
N TYR A 663 -3.87 -2.53 -6.89
CA TYR A 663 -2.82 -1.56 -6.59
C TYR A 663 -2.39 -1.65 -5.13
N ALA A 664 -1.19 -1.13 -4.81
CA ALA A 664 -0.76 -0.94 -3.44
C ALA A 664 -1.48 0.26 -2.80
N GLY A 665 -2.08 0.09 -1.61
CA GLY A 665 -2.76 1.17 -0.90
C GLY A 665 -1.83 2.34 -0.53
N GLY A 666 -0.52 2.12 -0.50
CA GLY A 666 0.50 3.14 -0.28
C GLY A 666 1.86 2.56 0.13
N THR A 667 2.87 3.41 0.21
CA THR A 667 4.26 3.05 0.53
C THR A 667 5.04 4.26 1.04
N ASN A 668 6.03 4.04 1.91
CA ASN A 668 6.89 5.11 2.40
C ASN A 668 7.95 5.54 1.38
N LEU A 669 8.28 4.83 0.31
CA LEU A 669 9.28 5.27 -0.70
C LEU A 669 10.59 5.86 -0.11
N VAL A 670 11.00 5.42 1.08
CA VAL A 670 12.22 5.87 1.74
C VAL A 670 13.39 5.13 1.11
N PRO A 671 14.47 5.80 0.68
CA PRO A 671 15.62 5.11 0.14
C PRO A 671 16.19 4.10 1.15
N VAL A 672 16.16 2.82 0.81
CA VAL A 672 16.78 1.73 1.57
C VAL A 672 18.27 1.75 1.25
N ARG A 673 19.11 1.89 2.29
CA ARG A 673 20.57 1.99 2.15
C ARG A 673 21.26 0.65 2.21
#